data_AF-A0A7Y2FL79-F1
#
_entry.id   AF-A0A7Y2FL79-F1
#
_cell.length_a   1.000
_cell.length_b   1.000
_cell.length_c   1.000
_cell.angle_alpha   90.00
_cell.angle_beta   90.00
_cell.angle_gamma   90.00
#
_symmetry.space_group_name_H-M   'P 1'
#
loop_
_entity.id
_entity.type
_entity.pdbx_description
1 polymer ?
#
loop_
_entity_poly.entity_id
_entity_poly.type
_entity_poly.pdbx_seq_one_letter_code
_entity_poly.pdbx_strand_id
1 'polypeptide(L)'
;MGKRLFTLIFLLSISYFSCVPESKKILTEVEANPNDPVYQAILTHQYSEKTDSLLQYLKDDNPTYRYLAARAFASFQEPSALDSLKLLLNDPILKVRSMAAYSIGQIADPNSANDLIAGFRQRDTMSVDNSANGAILEAIGKLGDKKLAEYLVNAQGYRDTDTLLSQGRMKSIYRFGLRGITSPALTELAVNTVRNYNLDNTTRLYAAHYLARSNDLNIDKQKFQIAEAFIDESDVNIKIALALALRHTDDKEIQTTLLDQLELEQDYRIKCNIIRALASYEYIDSAEKITNLIKDKNIHIARSAVSFLDRKGIKEDVLLYRQIAKDTLPWQVKADLYKTINNLLPYYYTKTINATRWHIQKLIEKETDTVALAHYIRSLSNDPGAYQYLVKYSQENDNSILKTAIVETYSKMLSSDNFNGTFQGYARFHRRKILEEIKLALLSNDEGMIGAAADAIANPNTFLTELIDSTEFLFEAKEMLKNPAQIESIHAIDRAIANIRGVTKPTLEKVEGAIAPDWDLIKEYDQNTTAIVKTTKGTFTIQLFLNESPGTVLNFLKLSTDNFYDDKIFHRVVPNFVIQTGSPRGDNYGGKDYVIKSDVSPLYYDDGGYVGMASAGLHTESTQWFVTHSPTPHLDGKYSIFGKVTEGMDVIHNIQVGDKILDIIISNI
;
A
#
# COMPACT_ATOMS: atom_id res chain seq x y z
N MET A 1 -32.98 76.23 -61.13
CA MET A 1 -34.41 75.80 -61.09
C MET A 1 -34.44 74.37 -60.54
N GLY A 2 -35.15 73.98 -59.49
CA GLY A 2 -35.88 74.74 -58.46
C GLY A 2 -36.97 73.90 -57.76
N LYS A 3 -37.12 74.03 -56.42
CA LYS A 3 -38.17 73.42 -55.54
C LYS A 3 -38.05 71.88 -55.39
N ARG A 4 -38.36 71.18 -54.29
CA ARG A 4 -39.08 71.36 -52.98
C ARG A 4 -38.40 70.41 -51.94
N LEU A 5 -38.62 70.38 -50.62
CA LEU A 5 -39.10 71.30 -49.55
C LEU A 5 -39.18 70.48 -48.22
N PHE A 6 -39.11 71.11 -47.03
CA PHE A 6 -39.39 70.53 -45.66
C PHE A 6 -38.36 69.48 -45.11
N THR A 7 -38.05 69.35 -43.80
CA THR A 7 -38.55 69.98 -42.54
C THR A 7 -37.40 70.14 -41.51
N LEU A 8 -37.51 71.12 -40.60
CA LEU A 8 -36.72 71.22 -39.37
C LEU A 8 -37.19 70.18 -38.33
N ILE A 9 -36.31 69.31 -37.79
CA ILE A 9 -36.49 68.72 -36.45
C ILE A 9 -35.14 68.71 -35.73
N PHE A 10 -35.13 69.33 -34.56
CA PHE A 10 -34.02 69.40 -33.61
C PHE A 10 -34.31 68.39 -32.49
N LEU A 11 -33.45 67.40 -32.26
CA LEU A 11 -33.57 66.52 -31.08
C LEU A 11 -32.24 65.83 -30.74
N LEU A 12 -31.96 65.73 -29.43
CA LEU A 12 -30.72 65.24 -28.86
C LEU A 12 -30.44 63.78 -29.23
N SER A 13 -29.29 63.51 -29.85
CA SER A 13 -28.69 62.17 -29.81
C SER A 13 -27.96 62.00 -28.48
N ILE A 14 -28.66 61.40 -27.52
CA ILE A 14 -28.11 61.01 -26.21
C ILE A 14 -26.89 60.11 -26.43
N SER A 15 -25.77 60.46 -25.80
CA SER A 15 -24.57 59.63 -25.75
C SER A 15 -24.84 58.37 -24.92
N TYR A 16 -25.36 57.32 -25.56
CA TYR A 16 -25.39 55.99 -24.97
C TYR A 16 -23.95 55.47 -24.81
N PHE A 17 -23.33 55.80 -23.68
CA PHE A 17 -22.33 54.93 -23.08
C PHE A 17 -23.05 53.64 -22.66
N SER A 18 -23.21 52.73 -23.60
CA SER A 18 -23.46 51.33 -23.28
C SER A 18 -22.21 50.81 -22.59
N CYS A 19 -22.22 50.75 -21.26
CA CYS A 19 -21.45 49.75 -20.56
C CYS A 19 -21.91 48.40 -21.13
N VAL A 20 -21.10 47.83 -22.03
CA VAL A 20 -21.19 46.39 -22.30
C VAL A 20 -20.83 45.74 -20.96
N PRO A 21 -21.76 45.06 -20.27
CA PRO A 21 -21.40 44.35 -19.05
C PRO A 21 -20.33 43.33 -19.44
N GLU A 22 -19.24 43.30 -18.68
CA GLU A 22 -18.15 42.36 -18.89
C GLU A 22 -18.75 40.95 -19.00
N SER A 23 -18.59 40.33 -20.18
CA SER A 23 -19.24 39.05 -20.45
C SER A 23 -18.69 38.03 -19.46
N LYS A 24 -19.52 37.54 -18.53
CA LYS A 24 -19.14 36.50 -17.55
C LYS A 24 -18.38 35.41 -18.30
N LYS A 25 -17.05 35.34 -18.11
CA LYS A 25 -16.20 34.33 -18.75
C LYS A 25 -16.70 32.98 -18.26
N ILE A 26 -17.30 32.19 -19.15
CA ILE A 26 -17.77 30.85 -18.81
C ILE A 26 -16.51 30.01 -18.55
N LEU A 27 -16.30 29.65 -17.29
CA LEU A 27 -15.19 28.80 -16.88
C LEU A 27 -15.53 27.35 -17.25
N THR A 28 -14.81 26.79 -18.21
CA THR A 28 -15.06 25.45 -18.76
C THR A 28 -14.04 24.40 -18.34
N GLU A 29 -12.95 24.82 -17.67
CA GLU A 29 -11.81 23.96 -17.36
C GLU A 29 -11.51 23.93 -15.86
N VAL A 30 -10.98 22.79 -15.41
CA VAL A 30 -10.39 22.66 -14.07
C VAL A 30 -8.89 22.89 -14.21
N GLU A 31 -8.44 24.00 -13.63
CA GLU A 31 -7.07 24.49 -13.62
C GLU A 31 -6.51 24.42 -12.19
N ALA A 32 -5.30 23.88 -12.02
CA ALA A 32 -4.61 23.95 -10.73
C ALA A 32 -3.92 25.32 -10.61
N ASN A 33 -4.28 26.10 -9.59
CA ASN A 33 -3.62 27.36 -9.28
C ASN A 33 -3.34 27.44 -7.77
N PRO A 34 -2.17 26.95 -7.31
CA PRO A 34 -1.78 27.01 -5.90
C PRO A 34 -1.73 28.43 -5.30
N ASN A 35 -1.69 29.48 -6.13
CA ASN A 35 -1.67 30.88 -5.70
C ASN A 35 -3.07 31.52 -5.60
N ASP A 36 -4.15 30.82 -5.98
CA ASP A 36 -5.53 31.29 -5.80
C ASP A 36 -5.94 31.18 -4.32
N PRO A 37 -6.33 32.28 -3.64
CA PRO A 37 -6.76 32.24 -2.24
C PRO A 37 -7.95 31.31 -1.97
N VAL A 38 -8.86 31.13 -2.94
CA VAL A 38 -10.01 30.23 -2.80
C VAL A 38 -9.57 28.77 -2.97
N TYR A 39 -8.63 28.49 -3.89
CA TYR A 39 -7.98 27.19 -4.02
C TYR A 39 -7.34 26.77 -2.69
N GLN A 40 -6.53 27.66 -2.08
CA GLN A 40 -5.91 27.45 -0.77
C GLN A 40 -6.94 27.30 0.35
N ALA A 41 -8.04 28.05 0.33
CA ALA A 41 -9.11 27.94 1.33
C ALA A 41 -9.82 26.59 1.26
N ILE A 42 -10.17 26.09 0.06
CA ILE A 42 -10.80 24.78 -0.12
C ILE A 42 -9.88 23.66 0.37
N LEU A 43 -8.59 23.72 0.04
CA LEU A 43 -7.63 22.75 0.54
C LEU A 43 -7.44 22.85 2.07
N THR A 44 -7.37 24.06 2.63
CA THR A 44 -7.34 24.25 4.09
C THR A 44 -8.57 23.64 4.77
N HIS A 45 -9.76 23.74 4.15
CA HIS A 45 -10.97 23.06 4.61
C HIS A 45 -10.92 21.54 4.46
N GLN A 46 -10.26 20.99 3.44
CA GLN A 46 -9.97 19.54 3.32
C GLN A 46 -9.11 19.08 4.50
N TYR A 47 -7.95 19.70 4.74
CA TYR A 47 -7.04 19.30 5.82
C TYR A 47 -7.63 19.51 7.23
N SER A 48 -8.58 20.44 7.35
CA SER A 48 -9.32 20.74 8.59
C SER A 48 -10.67 20.02 8.71
N GLU A 49 -11.00 19.10 7.78
CA GLU A 49 -12.25 18.31 7.73
C GLU A 49 -13.53 19.16 7.88
N LYS A 50 -13.57 20.35 7.25
CA LYS A 50 -14.69 21.30 7.35
C LYS A 50 -15.79 21.01 6.34
N THR A 51 -16.51 19.90 6.55
CA THR A 51 -17.64 19.44 5.74
C THR A 51 -18.60 20.57 5.34
N ASP A 52 -19.15 21.32 6.29
CA ASP A 52 -20.13 22.39 6.00
C ASP A 52 -19.58 23.51 5.11
N SER A 53 -18.28 23.81 5.21
CA SER A 53 -17.60 24.78 4.34
C SER A 53 -17.38 24.21 2.95
N LEU A 54 -16.94 22.95 2.85
CA LEU A 54 -16.70 22.25 1.58
C LEU A 54 -17.99 22.03 0.77
N LEU A 55 -19.11 21.73 1.43
CA LEU A 55 -20.42 21.53 0.78
C LEU A 55 -20.90 22.77 0.00
N GLN A 56 -20.47 23.98 0.39
CA GLN A 56 -20.82 25.23 -0.32
C GLN A 56 -20.15 25.28 -1.69
N TYR A 57 -18.87 24.92 -1.77
CA TYR A 57 -18.08 24.94 -3.01
C TYR A 57 -18.51 23.89 -4.03
N LEU A 58 -19.23 22.82 -3.63
CA LEU A 58 -19.83 21.86 -4.58
C LEU A 58 -20.88 22.50 -5.52
N LYS A 59 -21.35 23.73 -5.24
CA LYS A 59 -22.35 24.44 -6.05
C LYS A 59 -21.83 25.73 -6.68
N ASP A 60 -20.51 25.97 -6.61
CA ASP A 60 -19.89 27.20 -7.10
C ASP A 60 -19.96 27.32 -8.63
N ASP A 61 -20.00 28.54 -9.17
CA ASP A 61 -19.93 28.80 -10.62
C ASP A 61 -18.61 28.23 -11.22
N ASN A 62 -17.50 28.29 -10.46
CA ASN A 62 -16.18 27.85 -10.90
C ASN A 62 -16.01 26.31 -10.78
N PRO A 63 -15.77 25.59 -11.90
CA PRO A 63 -15.61 24.14 -11.88
C PRO A 63 -14.35 23.66 -11.14
N THR A 64 -13.30 24.47 -11.03
CA THR A 64 -12.13 24.15 -10.22
C THR A 64 -12.52 23.98 -8.74
N TYR A 65 -13.37 24.86 -8.22
CA TYR A 65 -13.79 24.80 -6.81
C TYR A 65 -14.69 23.60 -6.55
N ARG A 66 -15.63 23.30 -7.46
CA ARG A 66 -16.45 22.07 -7.40
C ARG A 66 -15.60 20.79 -7.43
N TYR A 67 -14.57 20.75 -8.29
CA TYR A 67 -13.63 19.64 -8.39
C TYR A 67 -12.82 19.44 -7.09
N LEU A 68 -12.24 20.51 -6.54
CA LEU A 68 -11.43 20.44 -5.32
C LEU A 68 -12.28 20.04 -4.10
N ALA A 69 -13.49 20.59 -3.98
CA ALA A 69 -14.42 20.22 -2.92
C ALA A 69 -14.85 18.75 -3.02
N ALA A 70 -15.10 18.23 -4.23
CA ALA A 70 -15.34 16.80 -4.42
C ALA A 70 -14.12 15.96 -4.01
N ARG A 71 -12.90 16.33 -4.47
CA ARG A 71 -11.63 15.68 -4.11
C ARG A 71 -11.38 15.63 -2.61
N ALA A 72 -11.78 16.67 -1.89
CA ALA A 72 -11.70 16.70 -0.43
C ALA A 72 -12.50 15.55 0.20
N PHE A 73 -13.75 15.34 -0.24
CA PHE A 73 -14.59 14.24 0.24
C PHE A 73 -14.08 12.85 -0.18
N ALA A 74 -13.34 12.71 -1.29
CA ALA A 74 -12.60 11.48 -1.59
C ALA A 74 -11.48 11.19 -0.58
N SER A 75 -10.91 12.25 0.00
CA SER A 75 -9.74 12.17 0.89
C SER A 75 -10.09 11.81 2.32
N PHE A 76 -11.15 12.38 2.91
CA PHE A 76 -11.60 12.04 4.28
C PHE A 76 -12.89 11.21 4.34
N GLN A 77 -13.43 10.79 3.19
CA GLN A 77 -14.45 9.74 3.04
C GLN A 77 -15.78 9.99 3.80
N GLU A 78 -16.18 11.25 3.93
CA GLU A 78 -17.35 11.68 4.72
C GLU A 78 -18.70 11.34 4.05
N PRO A 79 -19.54 10.46 4.65
CA PRO A 79 -20.81 10.04 4.05
C PRO A 79 -21.87 11.14 3.92
N SER A 80 -21.87 12.15 4.79
CA SER A 80 -22.86 13.25 4.70
C SER A 80 -22.74 14.09 3.42
N ALA A 81 -21.62 14.00 2.69
CA ALA A 81 -21.44 14.66 1.40
C ALA A 81 -22.10 13.94 0.22
N LEU A 82 -22.51 12.67 0.38
CA LEU A 82 -22.97 11.82 -0.73
C LEU A 82 -24.09 12.45 -1.55
N ASP A 83 -25.10 13.05 -0.92
CA ASP A 83 -26.24 13.64 -1.64
C ASP A 83 -25.84 14.85 -2.49
N SER A 84 -24.81 15.60 -2.09
CA SER A 84 -24.27 16.69 -2.91
C SER A 84 -23.34 16.17 -4.00
N LEU A 85 -22.56 15.11 -3.73
CA LEU A 85 -21.70 14.47 -4.73
C LEU A 85 -22.51 13.80 -5.85
N LYS A 86 -23.66 13.16 -5.53
CA LYS A 86 -24.56 12.54 -6.51
C LYS A 86 -25.09 13.55 -7.53
N LEU A 87 -25.37 14.79 -7.11
CA LEU A 87 -25.77 15.87 -8.03
C LEU A 87 -24.67 16.19 -9.06
N LEU A 88 -23.40 16.17 -8.63
CA LEU A 88 -22.26 16.43 -9.51
C LEU A 88 -21.98 15.33 -10.55
N LEU A 89 -22.60 14.15 -10.45
CA LEU A 89 -22.58 13.16 -11.55
C LEU A 89 -23.21 13.71 -12.85
N ASN A 90 -24.02 14.77 -12.74
CA ASN A 90 -24.65 15.47 -13.86
C ASN A 90 -23.98 16.80 -14.24
N ASP A 91 -22.88 17.19 -13.59
CA ASP A 91 -22.15 18.45 -13.86
C ASP A 91 -21.83 18.63 -15.36
N PRO A 92 -21.90 19.86 -15.92
CA PRO A 92 -21.50 20.09 -17.31
C PRO A 92 -20.01 19.78 -17.59
N ILE A 93 -19.13 19.81 -16.57
CA ILE A 93 -17.69 19.63 -16.75
C ILE A 93 -17.26 18.19 -16.42
N LEU A 94 -16.68 17.49 -17.40
CA LEU A 94 -16.32 16.07 -17.30
C LEU A 94 -15.34 15.76 -16.15
N LYS A 95 -14.36 16.64 -15.89
CA LYS A 95 -13.44 16.50 -14.75
C LYS A 95 -14.17 16.52 -13.40
N VAL A 96 -15.20 17.36 -13.25
CA VAL A 96 -16.03 17.44 -12.03
C VAL A 96 -16.87 16.17 -11.86
N ARG A 97 -17.56 15.71 -12.93
CA ARG A 97 -18.29 14.43 -12.93
C ARG A 97 -17.39 13.24 -12.54
N SER A 98 -16.18 13.20 -13.11
CA SER A 98 -15.18 12.15 -12.84
C SER A 98 -14.76 12.14 -11.37
N MET A 99 -14.46 13.32 -10.80
CA MET A 99 -14.10 13.44 -9.40
C MET A 99 -15.26 13.08 -8.47
N ALA A 100 -16.49 13.50 -8.79
CA ALA A 100 -17.66 13.13 -8.00
C ALA A 100 -17.86 11.60 -7.95
N ALA A 101 -17.76 10.93 -9.09
CA ALA A 101 -17.82 9.47 -9.17
C ALA A 101 -16.69 8.79 -8.37
N TYR A 102 -15.45 9.26 -8.53
CA TYR A 102 -14.30 8.77 -7.78
C TYR A 102 -14.50 8.93 -6.26
N SER A 103 -15.02 10.08 -5.82
CA SER A 103 -15.28 10.41 -4.41
C SER A 103 -16.36 9.50 -3.80
N ILE A 104 -17.48 9.31 -4.50
CA ILE A 104 -18.52 8.33 -4.12
C ILE A 104 -17.91 6.93 -4.04
N GLY A 105 -17.00 6.58 -4.96
CA GLY A 105 -16.25 5.34 -4.93
C GLY A 105 -15.33 5.18 -3.71
N GLN A 106 -14.73 6.25 -3.19
CA GLN A 106 -13.90 6.18 -1.97
C GLN A 106 -14.73 6.09 -0.69
N ILE A 107 -15.86 6.82 -0.62
CA ILE A 107 -16.83 6.69 0.50
C ILE A 107 -17.44 5.27 0.51
N ALA A 108 -17.60 4.67 -0.67
CA ALA A 108 -17.96 3.27 -0.88
C ALA A 108 -19.32 2.82 -0.29
N ASP A 109 -20.28 3.74 -0.09
CA ASP A 109 -21.65 3.40 0.34
C ASP A 109 -22.41 2.65 -0.78
N PRO A 110 -22.81 1.38 -0.56
CA PRO A 110 -23.55 0.59 -1.56
C PRO A 110 -24.86 1.23 -2.03
N ASN A 111 -25.50 2.09 -1.22
CA ASN A 111 -26.74 2.76 -1.58
C ASN A 111 -26.57 3.72 -2.77
N SER A 112 -25.34 4.19 -3.05
CA SER A 112 -25.03 5.09 -4.16
C SER A 112 -24.94 4.40 -5.53
N ALA A 113 -25.13 3.07 -5.60
CA ALA A 113 -24.99 2.31 -6.84
C ALA A 113 -25.98 2.75 -7.94
N ASN A 114 -27.24 3.03 -7.57
CA ASN A 114 -28.25 3.47 -8.53
C ASN A 114 -27.96 4.89 -9.07
N ASP A 115 -27.43 5.78 -8.23
CA ASP A 115 -27.04 7.13 -8.63
C ASP A 115 -25.88 7.10 -9.63
N LEU A 116 -24.87 6.24 -9.39
CA LEU A 116 -23.77 6.00 -10.32
C LEU A 116 -24.25 5.47 -11.68
N ILE A 117 -25.20 4.53 -11.69
CA ILE A 117 -25.81 4.00 -12.92
C ILE A 117 -26.58 5.10 -13.66
N ALA A 118 -27.34 5.95 -12.94
CA ALA A 118 -28.05 7.08 -13.53
C ALA A 118 -27.10 8.16 -14.10
N GLY A 119 -25.91 8.32 -13.51
CA GLY A 119 -24.86 9.23 -13.99
C GLY A 119 -24.12 8.74 -15.24
N PHE A 120 -24.25 7.47 -15.62
CA PHE A 120 -23.57 6.87 -16.77
C PHE A 120 -24.24 7.24 -18.10
N ARG A 121 -23.52 7.88 -19.03
CA ARG A 121 -24.08 8.39 -20.30
C ARG A 121 -23.74 7.46 -21.46
N GLN A 122 -24.74 6.85 -22.09
CA GLN A 122 -24.55 5.87 -23.19
C GLN A 122 -24.05 6.47 -24.52
N ARG A 123 -24.40 7.73 -24.79
CA ARG A 123 -23.93 8.49 -25.95
C ARG A 123 -23.79 9.94 -25.52
N ASP A 124 -22.57 10.44 -25.40
CA ASP A 124 -22.39 11.88 -25.48
C ASP A 124 -22.53 12.30 -26.96
N THR A 125 -23.16 13.44 -27.21
CA THR A 125 -23.39 13.94 -28.58
C THR A 125 -22.15 14.63 -29.15
N MET A 126 -21.12 14.81 -28.33
CA MET A 126 -19.79 15.29 -28.69
C MET A 126 -18.76 14.26 -28.22
N SER A 127 -18.42 13.30 -29.07
CA SER A 127 -17.44 12.25 -28.76
C SER A 127 -16.06 12.83 -28.37
N VAL A 128 -15.44 12.28 -27.32
CA VAL A 128 -14.04 11.78 -27.28
C VAL A 128 -13.65 11.38 -25.84
N ASP A 129 -14.02 12.16 -24.82
CA ASP A 129 -13.60 11.90 -23.43
C ASP A 129 -14.63 11.08 -22.61
N ASN A 130 -14.25 9.85 -22.26
CA ASN A 130 -15.02 8.91 -21.44
C ASN A 130 -14.62 8.88 -19.95
N SER A 131 -13.76 9.80 -19.49
CA SER A 131 -13.23 9.89 -18.11
C SER A 131 -14.29 9.70 -17.03
N ALA A 132 -15.42 10.42 -17.14
CA ALA A 132 -16.51 10.35 -16.16
C ALA A 132 -17.19 8.98 -16.11
N ASN A 133 -17.44 8.36 -17.27
CA ASN A 133 -18.01 7.03 -17.34
C ASN A 133 -17.01 5.97 -16.81
N GLY A 134 -15.71 6.13 -17.09
CA GLY A 134 -14.65 5.26 -16.55
C GLY A 134 -14.55 5.32 -15.02
N ALA A 135 -14.62 6.52 -14.44
CA ALA A 135 -14.64 6.73 -12.98
C ALA A 135 -15.90 6.16 -12.32
N ILE A 136 -17.07 6.29 -12.98
CA ILE A 136 -18.33 5.66 -12.54
C ILE A 136 -18.19 4.13 -12.50
N LEU A 137 -17.59 3.52 -13.53
CA LEU A 137 -17.36 2.07 -13.56
C LEU A 137 -16.46 1.62 -12.39
N GLU A 138 -15.34 2.30 -12.15
CA GLU A 138 -14.49 1.95 -11.00
C GLU A 138 -15.22 2.11 -9.66
N ALA A 139 -15.98 3.19 -9.49
CA ALA A 139 -16.78 3.41 -8.28
C ALA A 139 -17.80 2.29 -8.03
N ILE A 140 -18.49 1.82 -9.09
CA ILE A 140 -19.36 0.64 -9.04
C ILE A 140 -18.59 -0.61 -8.56
N GLY A 141 -17.32 -0.78 -8.94
CA GLY A 141 -16.49 -1.89 -8.46
C GLY A 141 -16.18 -1.84 -6.96
N LYS A 142 -16.04 -0.63 -6.40
CA LYS A 142 -15.76 -0.42 -4.98
C LYS A 142 -16.98 -0.70 -4.09
N LEU A 143 -18.19 -0.30 -4.50
CA LEU A 143 -19.40 -0.37 -3.67
C LEU A 143 -20.50 -1.33 -4.13
N GLY A 144 -20.50 -1.73 -5.40
CA GLY A 144 -21.57 -2.54 -6.00
C GLY A 144 -21.64 -3.99 -5.50
N ASP A 145 -22.66 -4.72 -5.93
CA ASP A 145 -22.87 -6.13 -5.59
C ASP A 145 -22.44 -7.08 -6.74
N LYS A 146 -22.61 -8.39 -6.52
CA LYS A 146 -22.32 -9.41 -7.53
C LYS A 146 -23.17 -9.27 -8.80
N LYS A 147 -24.42 -8.83 -8.67
CA LYS A 147 -25.35 -8.66 -9.79
C LYS A 147 -24.87 -7.56 -10.73
N LEU A 148 -24.40 -6.44 -10.18
CA LEU A 148 -23.75 -5.37 -10.94
C LEU A 148 -22.47 -5.83 -11.62
N ALA A 149 -21.63 -6.62 -10.94
CA ALA A 149 -20.44 -7.20 -11.55
C ALA A 149 -20.76 -8.06 -12.79
N GLU A 150 -21.81 -8.89 -12.73
CA GLU A 150 -22.26 -9.72 -13.86
C GLU A 150 -22.89 -8.90 -15.00
N TYR A 151 -23.55 -7.78 -14.71
CA TYR A 151 -24.00 -6.84 -15.76
C TYR A 151 -22.84 -6.19 -16.51
N LEU A 152 -21.72 -5.88 -15.83
CA LEU A 152 -20.53 -5.31 -16.49
C LEU A 152 -19.89 -6.25 -17.51
N VAL A 153 -20.09 -7.57 -17.41
CA VAL A 153 -19.61 -8.52 -18.44
C VAL A 153 -20.45 -8.41 -19.72
N ASN A 154 -21.75 -8.20 -19.60
CA ASN A 154 -22.69 -8.19 -20.72
C ASN A 154 -22.91 -6.80 -21.35
N ALA A 155 -22.28 -5.76 -20.79
CA ALA A 155 -22.43 -4.39 -21.27
C ALA A 155 -21.86 -4.25 -22.71
N GLN A 156 -22.75 -3.96 -23.66
CA GLN A 156 -22.41 -3.77 -25.09
C GLN A 156 -22.08 -2.31 -25.41
N GLY A 157 -21.43 -2.09 -26.55
CA GLY A 157 -21.12 -0.74 -27.07
C GLY A 157 -19.68 -0.28 -26.85
N TYR A 158 -18.87 -1.04 -26.11
CA TYR A 158 -17.42 -0.84 -26.01
C TYR A 158 -16.77 -1.20 -27.36
N ARG A 159 -15.96 -0.29 -27.89
CA ARG A 159 -14.98 -0.58 -28.95
C ARG A 159 -13.61 -0.68 -28.31
N ASP A 160 -12.70 -1.43 -28.93
CA ASP A 160 -11.30 -1.51 -28.49
C ASP A 160 -10.61 -0.11 -28.48
N THR A 161 -11.15 0.85 -29.25
CA THR A 161 -10.74 2.26 -29.26
C THR A 161 -11.20 3.09 -28.06
N ASP A 162 -12.13 2.60 -27.24
CA ASP A 162 -12.73 3.34 -26.11
C ASP A 162 -11.89 3.18 -24.83
N THR A 163 -10.59 3.46 -24.91
CA THR A 163 -9.56 3.19 -23.89
C THR A 163 -9.99 3.49 -22.45
N LEU A 164 -10.44 4.71 -22.16
CA LEU A 164 -10.84 5.11 -20.79
C LEU A 164 -12.03 4.30 -20.24
N LEU A 165 -12.93 3.85 -21.11
CA LEU A 165 -14.10 3.05 -20.73
C LEU A 165 -13.68 1.60 -20.44
N SER A 166 -12.78 1.05 -21.26
CA SER A 166 -12.16 -0.27 -21.04
C SER A 166 -11.32 -0.32 -19.77
N GLN A 167 -10.51 0.73 -19.51
CA GLN A 167 -9.76 0.89 -18.26
C GLN A 167 -10.69 0.95 -17.06
N GLY A 168 -11.73 1.80 -17.09
CA GLY A 168 -12.71 1.91 -16.00
C GLY A 168 -13.44 0.58 -15.72
N ARG A 169 -13.80 -0.16 -16.78
CA ARG A 169 -14.39 -1.51 -16.67
C ARG A 169 -13.44 -2.50 -16.01
N MET A 170 -12.17 -2.56 -16.41
CA MET A 170 -11.21 -3.49 -15.78
C MET A 170 -10.79 -3.08 -14.38
N LYS A 171 -10.68 -1.77 -14.09
CA LYS A 171 -10.56 -1.25 -12.72
C LYS A 171 -11.76 -1.72 -11.87
N SER A 172 -12.98 -1.60 -12.37
CA SER A 172 -14.20 -2.08 -11.68
C SER A 172 -14.12 -3.57 -11.33
N ILE A 173 -13.81 -4.41 -12.31
CA ILE A 173 -13.71 -5.86 -12.16
C ILE A 173 -12.60 -6.22 -11.16
N TYR A 174 -11.46 -5.52 -11.22
CA TYR A 174 -10.40 -5.65 -10.23
C TYR A 174 -10.86 -5.30 -8.80
N ARG A 175 -11.62 -4.20 -8.60
CA ARG A 175 -12.17 -3.84 -7.28
C ARG A 175 -13.17 -4.88 -6.77
N PHE A 176 -14.00 -5.47 -7.63
CA PHE A 176 -14.85 -6.61 -7.28
C PHE A 176 -14.03 -7.83 -6.83
N GLY A 177 -12.98 -8.19 -7.58
CA GLY A 177 -12.08 -9.30 -7.24
C GLY A 177 -11.38 -9.15 -5.88
N LEU A 178 -10.91 -7.94 -5.55
CA LEU A 178 -10.35 -7.61 -4.23
C LEU A 178 -11.37 -7.77 -3.08
N ARG A 179 -12.67 -7.65 -3.38
CA ARG A 179 -13.78 -7.83 -2.43
C ARG A 179 -14.32 -9.27 -2.41
N GLY A 180 -13.67 -10.22 -3.11
CA GLY A 180 -14.11 -11.61 -3.22
C GLY A 180 -15.34 -11.82 -4.12
N ILE A 181 -15.67 -10.83 -4.96
CA ILE A 181 -16.79 -10.92 -5.91
C ILE A 181 -16.23 -11.37 -7.27
N THR A 182 -16.32 -12.66 -7.55
CA THR A 182 -15.85 -13.30 -8.78
C THR A 182 -16.97 -14.12 -9.45
N SER A 183 -16.80 -14.40 -10.74
CA SER A 183 -17.65 -15.32 -11.50
C SER A 183 -16.90 -15.85 -12.73
N PRO A 184 -17.29 -17.01 -13.30
CA PRO A 184 -16.64 -17.55 -14.50
C PRO A 184 -16.62 -16.56 -15.69
N ALA A 185 -17.68 -15.75 -15.81
CA ALA A 185 -17.81 -14.74 -16.87
C ALA A 185 -16.86 -13.54 -16.66
N LEU A 186 -16.59 -13.16 -15.41
CA LEU A 186 -15.58 -12.15 -15.08
C LEU A 186 -14.16 -12.67 -15.34
N THR A 187 -13.88 -13.94 -14.99
CA THR A 187 -12.61 -14.61 -15.31
C THR A 187 -12.38 -14.70 -16.82
N GLU A 188 -13.37 -15.15 -17.58
CA GLU A 188 -13.30 -15.24 -19.04
C GLU A 188 -13.08 -13.88 -19.70
N LEU A 189 -13.77 -12.83 -19.25
CA LEU A 189 -13.54 -11.46 -19.70
C LEU A 189 -12.09 -11.02 -19.44
N ALA A 190 -11.58 -11.21 -18.23
CA ALA A 190 -10.19 -10.83 -17.91
C ALA A 190 -9.15 -11.62 -18.74
N VAL A 191 -9.37 -12.93 -18.97
CA VAL A 191 -8.50 -13.77 -19.82
C VAL A 191 -8.52 -13.31 -21.28
N ASN A 192 -9.70 -12.97 -21.81
CA ASN A 192 -9.83 -12.43 -23.17
C ASN A 192 -9.19 -11.04 -23.28
N THR A 193 -9.27 -10.22 -22.23
CA THR A 193 -8.63 -8.89 -22.18
C THR A 193 -7.11 -9.00 -22.19
N VAL A 194 -6.49 -9.85 -21.36
CA VAL A 194 -5.01 -9.99 -21.38
C VAL A 194 -4.50 -10.57 -22.69
N ARG A 195 -5.29 -11.40 -23.40
CA ARG A 195 -4.92 -11.97 -24.71
C ARG A 195 -5.20 -11.04 -25.91
N ASN A 196 -5.88 -9.90 -25.72
CA ASN A 196 -6.08 -8.91 -26.80
C ASN A 196 -4.98 -7.85 -26.78
N TYR A 197 -3.90 -8.10 -27.53
CA TYR A 197 -2.76 -7.19 -27.69
C TYR A 197 -3.07 -5.88 -28.44
N ASN A 198 -4.31 -5.68 -28.95
CA ASN A 198 -4.75 -4.40 -29.50
C ASN A 198 -5.25 -3.42 -28.42
N LEU A 199 -5.48 -3.89 -27.19
CA LEU A 199 -5.87 -3.06 -26.05
C LEU A 199 -4.65 -2.39 -25.41
N ASP A 200 -4.88 -1.27 -24.74
CA ASP A 200 -3.84 -0.55 -23.99
C ASP A 200 -3.31 -1.36 -22.80
N ASN A 201 -2.04 -1.14 -22.46
CA ASN A 201 -1.38 -1.89 -21.38
C ASN A 201 -2.06 -1.67 -20.02
N THR A 202 -2.65 -0.51 -19.73
CA THR A 202 -3.35 -0.28 -18.45
C THR A 202 -4.61 -1.16 -18.34
N THR A 203 -5.44 -1.25 -19.40
CA THR A 203 -6.58 -2.18 -19.44
C THR A 203 -6.13 -3.64 -19.24
N ARG A 204 -5.08 -4.07 -19.96
CA ARG A 204 -4.51 -5.43 -19.85
C ARG A 204 -3.92 -5.69 -18.46
N LEU A 205 -3.25 -4.70 -17.86
CA LEU A 205 -2.65 -4.77 -16.53
C LEU A 205 -3.68 -4.94 -15.42
N TYR A 206 -4.79 -4.18 -15.43
CA TYR A 206 -5.86 -4.39 -14.45
C TYR A 206 -6.57 -5.74 -14.61
N ALA A 207 -6.68 -6.25 -15.84
CA ALA A 207 -7.15 -7.62 -16.08
C ALA A 207 -6.19 -8.68 -15.52
N ALA A 208 -4.88 -8.55 -15.75
CA ALA A 208 -3.87 -9.43 -15.18
C ALA A 208 -3.84 -9.36 -13.64
N HIS A 209 -4.00 -8.17 -13.05
CA HIS A 209 -4.11 -8.02 -11.59
C HIS A 209 -5.40 -8.58 -11.00
N TYR A 210 -6.52 -8.56 -11.72
CA TYR A 210 -7.72 -9.30 -11.32
C TYR A 210 -7.43 -10.80 -11.25
N LEU A 211 -6.80 -11.38 -12.28
CA LEU A 211 -6.41 -12.79 -12.29
C LEU A 211 -5.39 -13.12 -11.18
N ALA A 212 -4.47 -12.20 -10.87
CA ALA A 212 -3.41 -12.40 -9.89
C ALA A 212 -3.83 -12.26 -8.41
N ARG A 213 -4.84 -11.42 -8.12
CA ARG A 213 -5.12 -10.94 -6.75
C ARG A 213 -6.57 -11.07 -6.30
N SER A 214 -7.47 -11.56 -7.14
CA SER A 214 -8.82 -11.90 -6.67
C SER A 214 -8.76 -13.00 -5.61
N ASN A 215 -9.59 -12.88 -4.58
CA ASN A 215 -9.76 -13.95 -3.60
C ASN A 215 -10.62 -15.06 -4.22
N ASP A 216 -10.30 -16.32 -3.88
CA ASP A 216 -11.09 -17.51 -4.24
C ASP A 216 -11.43 -17.63 -5.74
N LEU A 217 -10.51 -17.17 -6.60
CA LEU A 217 -10.66 -17.23 -8.05
C LEU A 217 -10.42 -18.65 -8.56
N ASN A 218 -11.42 -19.25 -9.22
CA ASN A 218 -11.23 -20.46 -10.02
C ASN A 218 -10.80 -20.10 -11.45
N ILE A 219 -9.71 -20.72 -11.92
CA ILE A 219 -9.18 -20.56 -13.29
C ILE A 219 -9.09 -21.88 -14.07
N ASP A 220 -9.69 -22.97 -13.60
CA ASP A 220 -9.44 -24.33 -14.13
C ASP A 220 -9.73 -24.48 -15.63
N LYS A 221 -10.72 -23.72 -16.12
CA LYS A 221 -11.10 -23.70 -17.54
C LYS A 221 -10.18 -22.83 -18.40
N GLN A 222 -9.50 -21.85 -17.80
CA GLN A 222 -8.70 -20.84 -18.50
C GLN A 222 -7.19 -20.93 -18.22
N LYS A 223 -6.73 -21.79 -17.30
CA LYS A 223 -5.33 -21.89 -16.86
C LYS A 223 -4.31 -21.98 -18.00
N PHE A 224 -4.60 -22.76 -19.04
CA PHE A 224 -3.75 -22.87 -20.23
C PHE A 224 -3.72 -21.58 -21.07
N GLN A 225 -4.83 -20.85 -21.18
CA GLN A 225 -4.89 -19.54 -21.85
C GLN A 225 -4.14 -18.46 -21.05
N ILE A 226 -4.14 -18.55 -19.72
CA ILE A 226 -3.36 -17.67 -18.84
C ILE A 226 -1.87 -18.00 -18.95
N ALA A 227 -1.51 -19.29 -19.05
CA ALA A 227 -0.12 -19.71 -19.23
C ALA A 227 0.43 -19.32 -20.62
N GLU A 228 -0.34 -19.49 -21.69
CA GLU A 228 -0.02 -18.98 -23.03
C GLU A 228 0.20 -17.45 -23.00
N ALA A 229 -0.75 -16.69 -22.43
CA ALA A 229 -0.60 -15.24 -22.26
C ALA A 229 0.62 -14.86 -21.40
N PHE A 230 0.94 -15.65 -20.37
CA PHE A 230 2.13 -15.46 -19.54
C PHE A 230 3.42 -15.68 -20.34
N ILE A 231 3.50 -16.70 -21.19
CA ILE A 231 4.70 -16.98 -22.01
C ILE A 231 4.91 -15.86 -23.04
N ASP A 232 3.85 -15.52 -23.78
CA ASP A 232 3.89 -14.61 -24.93
C ASP A 232 4.01 -13.13 -24.55
N GLU A 233 3.73 -12.76 -23.29
CA GLU A 233 3.80 -11.37 -22.85
C GLU A 233 5.23 -10.80 -22.92
N SER A 234 5.32 -9.55 -23.39
CA SER A 234 6.53 -8.75 -23.49
C SER A 234 6.57 -7.59 -22.48
N ASP A 235 5.41 -7.08 -22.07
CA ASP A 235 5.30 -6.09 -21.00
C ASP A 235 5.54 -6.76 -19.64
N VAL A 236 6.67 -6.41 -19.01
CA VAL A 236 7.10 -6.99 -17.73
C VAL A 236 6.08 -6.77 -16.60
N ASN A 237 5.39 -5.63 -16.58
CA ASN A 237 4.42 -5.29 -15.55
C ASN A 237 3.19 -6.20 -15.63
N ILE A 238 2.71 -6.48 -16.84
CA ILE A 238 1.62 -7.45 -17.09
C ILE A 238 2.12 -8.87 -16.83
N LYS A 239 3.32 -9.23 -17.31
CA LYS A 239 3.91 -10.57 -17.18
C LYS A 239 4.11 -10.99 -15.71
N ILE A 240 4.53 -10.05 -14.86
CA ILE A 240 4.60 -10.21 -13.39
C ILE A 240 3.25 -10.65 -12.80
N ALA A 241 2.16 -10.01 -13.23
CA ALA A 241 0.83 -10.31 -12.73
C ALA A 241 0.31 -11.66 -13.29
N LEU A 242 0.53 -11.96 -14.57
CA LEU A 242 0.16 -13.24 -15.18
C LEU A 242 0.91 -14.43 -14.54
N ALA A 243 2.21 -14.28 -14.27
CA ALA A 243 2.99 -15.28 -13.52
C ALA A 243 2.35 -15.59 -12.15
N LEU A 244 1.93 -14.54 -11.42
CA LEU A 244 1.29 -14.71 -10.11
C LEU A 244 -0.14 -15.27 -10.22
N ALA A 245 -0.87 -15.02 -11.31
CA ALA A 245 -2.22 -15.53 -11.53
C ALA A 245 -2.29 -17.06 -11.58
N LEU A 246 -1.23 -17.71 -12.08
CA LEU A 246 -1.15 -19.18 -12.14
C LEU A 246 -1.18 -19.83 -10.74
N ARG A 247 -0.94 -19.09 -9.65
CA ARG A 247 -1.13 -19.58 -8.26
C ARG A 247 -2.54 -20.13 -7.97
N HIS A 248 -3.53 -19.81 -8.80
CA HIS A 248 -4.93 -20.22 -8.63
C HIS A 248 -5.25 -21.62 -9.22
N THR A 249 -4.23 -22.40 -9.57
CA THR A 249 -4.34 -23.82 -9.92
C THR A 249 -3.14 -24.60 -9.35
N ASP A 250 -3.28 -25.91 -9.24
CA ASP A 250 -2.26 -26.89 -8.83
C ASP A 250 -1.82 -27.82 -9.97
N ASP A 251 -2.25 -27.51 -11.21
CA ASP A 251 -2.03 -28.33 -12.40
C ASP A 251 -0.54 -28.55 -12.75
N LYS A 252 -0.15 -29.80 -12.95
CA LYS A 252 1.25 -30.21 -13.18
C LYS A 252 1.84 -29.71 -14.51
N GLU A 253 1.05 -29.53 -15.56
CA GLU A 253 1.54 -28.98 -16.83
C GLU A 253 1.84 -27.48 -16.67
N ILE A 254 0.97 -26.76 -15.95
CA ILE A 254 1.21 -25.36 -15.58
C ILE A 254 2.43 -25.24 -14.63
N GLN A 255 2.61 -26.17 -13.69
CA GLN A 255 3.81 -26.21 -12.85
C GLN A 255 5.09 -26.37 -13.68
N THR A 256 5.06 -27.28 -14.67
CA THR A 256 6.18 -27.50 -15.59
C THR A 256 6.48 -26.21 -16.37
N THR A 257 5.46 -25.56 -16.92
CA THR A 257 5.59 -24.25 -17.58
C THR A 257 6.23 -23.19 -16.68
N LEU A 258 5.80 -23.08 -15.42
CA LEU A 258 6.40 -22.16 -14.45
C LEU A 258 7.88 -22.48 -14.17
N LEU A 259 8.25 -23.75 -14.04
CA LEU A 259 9.62 -24.20 -13.77
C LEU A 259 10.56 -24.02 -14.97
N ASP A 260 10.04 -24.05 -16.19
CA ASP A 260 10.80 -23.76 -17.41
C ASP A 260 11.01 -22.25 -17.57
N GLN A 261 9.95 -21.45 -17.39
CA GLN A 261 10.05 -19.98 -17.43
C GLN A 261 10.94 -19.42 -16.30
N LEU A 262 11.03 -20.09 -15.14
CA LEU A 262 11.94 -19.71 -14.05
C LEU A 262 13.42 -19.70 -14.49
N GLU A 263 13.79 -20.60 -15.41
CA GLU A 263 15.16 -20.70 -15.96
C GLU A 263 15.38 -19.68 -17.08
N LEU A 264 14.42 -19.56 -17.99
CA LEU A 264 14.50 -18.70 -19.18
C LEU A 264 14.49 -17.20 -18.85
N GLU A 265 13.62 -16.78 -17.93
CA GLU A 265 13.42 -15.37 -17.60
C GLU A 265 14.70 -14.69 -17.10
N GLN A 266 14.78 -13.37 -17.26
CA GLN A 266 15.93 -12.58 -16.80
C GLN A 266 15.53 -11.51 -15.78
N ASP A 267 14.31 -10.97 -15.85
CA ASP A 267 13.84 -10.02 -14.85
C ASP A 267 13.55 -10.72 -13.52
N TYR A 268 14.28 -10.31 -12.48
CA TYR A 268 14.15 -10.86 -11.14
C TYR A 268 12.73 -10.75 -10.59
N ARG A 269 11.96 -9.74 -11.01
CA ARG A 269 10.59 -9.50 -10.60
C ARG A 269 9.65 -10.59 -11.11
N ILE A 270 9.84 -11.04 -12.35
CA ILE A 270 9.08 -12.16 -12.91
C ILE A 270 9.43 -13.44 -12.13
N LYS A 271 10.73 -13.74 -11.95
CA LYS A 271 11.18 -14.90 -11.14
C LYS A 271 10.62 -14.89 -9.72
N CYS A 272 10.63 -13.75 -9.04
CA CYS A 272 10.05 -13.58 -7.71
C CYS A 272 8.55 -13.94 -7.67
N ASN A 273 7.79 -13.76 -8.75
CA ASN A 273 6.37 -14.08 -8.82
C ASN A 273 6.09 -15.51 -9.33
N ILE A 274 6.94 -16.06 -10.21
CA ILE A 274 6.95 -17.50 -10.52
C ILE A 274 7.16 -18.31 -9.23
N ILE A 275 8.18 -17.97 -8.42
CA ILE A 275 8.48 -18.63 -7.14
C ILE A 275 7.28 -18.57 -6.17
N ARG A 276 6.50 -17.48 -6.20
CA ARG A 276 5.27 -17.36 -5.40
C ARG A 276 4.13 -18.21 -5.93
N ALA A 277 3.96 -18.29 -7.25
CA ALA A 277 2.93 -19.11 -7.87
C ALA A 277 3.20 -20.59 -7.60
N LEU A 278 4.45 -21.03 -7.74
CA LEU A 278 4.90 -22.40 -7.44
C LEU A 278 4.52 -22.87 -6.03
N ALA A 279 4.30 -21.96 -5.07
CA ALA A 279 3.86 -22.33 -3.72
C ALA A 279 2.48 -23.03 -3.68
N SER A 280 1.66 -22.89 -4.71
CA SER A 280 0.37 -23.60 -4.81
C SER A 280 0.50 -25.07 -5.22
N TYR A 281 1.65 -25.50 -5.75
CA TYR A 281 1.81 -26.78 -6.45
C TYR A 281 2.54 -27.85 -5.60
N GLU A 282 2.80 -29.01 -6.19
CA GLU A 282 3.54 -30.09 -5.54
C GLU A 282 4.99 -29.69 -5.23
N TYR A 283 5.36 -29.78 -3.96
CA TYR A 283 6.66 -29.31 -3.47
C TYR A 283 7.83 -30.05 -4.12
N ILE A 284 7.72 -31.38 -4.26
CA ILE A 284 8.81 -32.26 -4.70
C ILE A 284 9.33 -31.90 -6.10
N ASP A 285 8.43 -31.51 -7.01
CA ASP A 285 8.78 -31.14 -8.39
C ASP A 285 9.52 -29.78 -8.47
N SER A 286 9.45 -28.96 -7.42
CA SER A 286 10.11 -27.64 -7.34
C SER A 286 11.32 -27.58 -6.38
N ALA A 287 11.43 -28.56 -5.47
CA ALA A 287 12.33 -28.52 -4.31
C ALA A 287 13.80 -28.24 -4.68
N GLU A 288 14.36 -28.97 -5.65
CA GLU A 288 15.76 -28.82 -6.08
C GLU A 288 16.00 -27.45 -6.73
N LYS A 289 15.19 -27.07 -7.73
CA LYS A 289 15.34 -25.79 -8.45
C LYS A 289 15.25 -24.61 -7.48
N ILE A 290 14.26 -24.59 -6.59
CA ILE A 290 14.10 -23.49 -5.61
C ILE A 290 15.23 -23.48 -4.56
N THR A 291 15.69 -24.64 -4.09
CA THR A 291 16.78 -24.72 -3.10
C THR A 291 18.09 -24.17 -3.68
N ASN A 292 18.36 -24.39 -4.96
CA ASN A 292 19.52 -23.80 -5.64
C ASN A 292 19.45 -22.26 -5.69
N LEU A 293 18.25 -21.68 -5.84
CA LEU A 293 18.03 -20.23 -5.87
C LEU A 293 18.28 -19.51 -4.52
N ILE A 294 18.42 -20.22 -3.40
CA ILE A 294 18.86 -19.62 -2.12
C ILE A 294 20.24 -18.92 -2.29
N LYS A 295 21.06 -19.41 -3.21
CA LYS A 295 22.41 -18.88 -3.51
C LYS A 295 22.43 -17.91 -4.70
N ASP A 296 21.27 -17.48 -5.21
CA ASP A 296 21.20 -16.52 -6.30
C ASP A 296 21.88 -15.19 -5.92
N LYS A 297 22.55 -14.55 -6.89
CA LYS A 297 23.22 -13.26 -6.68
C LYS A 297 22.22 -12.13 -6.45
N ASN A 298 21.03 -12.23 -7.03
CA ASN A 298 19.95 -11.29 -6.78
C ASN A 298 19.24 -11.66 -5.48
N ILE A 299 19.42 -10.81 -4.47
CA ILE A 299 18.90 -11.05 -3.12
C ILE A 299 17.36 -11.17 -3.06
N HIS A 300 16.63 -10.56 -4.00
CA HIS A 300 15.18 -10.68 -4.06
C HIS A 300 14.73 -12.07 -4.55
N ILE A 301 15.49 -12.69 -5.46
CA ILE A 301 15.28 -14.09 -5.87
C ILE A 301 15.58 -15.01 -4.69
N ALA A 302 16.76 -14.87 -4.07
CA ALA A 302 17.17 -15.69 -2.93
C ALA A 302 16.18 -15.61 -1.75
N ARG A 303 15.70 -14.41 -1.39
CA ARG A 303 14.69 -14.24 -0.34
C ARG A 303 13.30 -14.74 -0.76
N SER A 304 12.95 -14.67 -2.05
CA SER A 304 11.71 -15.29 -2.54
C SER A 304 11.79 -16.82 -2.48
N ALA A 305 12.94 -17.41 -2.81
CA ALA A 305 13.18 -18.85 -2.70
C ALA A 305 13.05 -19.33 -1.24
N VAL A 306 13.70 -18.64 -0.30
CA VAL A 306 13.54 -18.93 1.14
C VAL A 306 12.08 -18.76 1.57
N SER A 307 11.36 -17.72 1.12
CA SER A 307 9.93 -17.53 1.42
C SER A 307 9.00 -18.59 0.80
N PHE A 308 9.41 -19.29 -0.26
CA PHE A 308 8.69 -20.47 -0.77
C PHE A 308 8.92 -21.65 0.18
N LEU A 309 10.17 -21.90 0.58
CA LEU A 309 10.52 -22.98 1.51
C LEU A 309 9.88 -22.78 2.89
N ASP A 310 9.71 -21.53 3.34
CA ASP A 310 8.98 -21.16 4.56
C ASP A 310 7.52 -21.64 4.58
N ARG A 311 6.91 -21.77 3.40
CA ARG A 311 5.49 -22.13 3.23
C ARG A 311 5.27 -23.58 2.79
N LYS A 312 6.23 -24.16 2.07
CA LYS A 312 6.07 -25.43 1.34
C LYS A 312 7.20 -26.43 1.54
N GLY A 313 8.32 -26.01 2.14
CA GLY A 313 9.42 -26.91 2.48
C GLY A 313 8.98 -27.97 3.48
N ILE A 314 9.75 -29.05 3.56
CA ILE A 314 9.50 -30.17 4.46
C ILE A 314 10.66 -30.34 5.47
N LYS A 315 10.37 -30.99 6.60
CA LYS A 315 11.32 -31.19 7.71
C LYS A 315 12.51 -32.09 7.32
N GLU A 316 12.33 -32.97 6.33
CA GLU A 316 13.35 -33.87 5.81
C GLU A 316 14.53 -33.10 5.19
N ASP A 317 14.25 -32.01 4.46
CA ASP A 317 15.25 -31.20 3.75
C ASP A 317 15.99 -30.20 4.67
N VAL A 318 15.57 -30.07 5.94
CA VAL A 318 16.17 -29.13 6.89
C VAL A 318 17.68 -29.38 7.10
N LEU A 319 18.16 -30.61 6.93
CA LEU A 319 19.60 -30.88 6.99
C LEU A 319 20.37 -30.21 5.83
N LEU A 320 19.80 -30.18 4.63
CA LEU A 320 20.33 -29.48 3.46
C LEU A 320 20.29 -27.96 3.69
N TYR A 321 19.16 -27.42 4.16
CA TYR A 321 19.06 -25.99 4.50
C TYR A 321 20.08 -25.56 5.54
N ARG A 322 20.32 -26.38 6.57
CA ARG A 322 21.35 -26.13 7.60
C ARG A 322 22.78 -26.24 7.08
N GLN A 323 23.01 -26.98 5.99
CA GLN A 323 24.29 -26.96 5.29
C GLN A 323 24.44 -25.66 4.50
N ILE A 324 23.43 -25.28 3.72
CA ILE A 324 23.41 -24.03 2.93
C ILE A 324 23.55 -22.80 3.84
N ALA A 325 22.90 -22.76 5.00
CA ALA A 325 22.98 -21.64 5.96
C ALA A 325 24.40 -21.42 6.54
N LYS A 326 25.26 -22.46 6.52
CA LYS A 326 26.67 -22.35 6.94
C LYS A 326 27.57 -21.74 5.87
N ASP A 327 27.16 -21.79 4.60
CA ASP A 327 27.92 -21.19 3.51
C ASP A 327 27.91 -19.65 3.61
N THR A 328 28.73 -18.98 2.79
CA THR A 328 28.69 -17.52 2.67
C THR A 328 27.41 -17.11 1.94
N LEU A 329 26.50 -16.47 2.68
CA LEU A 329 25.23 -15.92 2.18
C LEU A 329 25.09 -14.49 2.72
N PRO A 330 24.36 -13.58 2.04
CA PRO A 330 23.91 -12.32 2.61
C PRO A 330 23.17 -12.55 3.93
N TRP A 331 23.36 -11.67 4.92
CA TRP A 331 22.80 -11.86 6.25
C TRP A 331 21.27 -11.95 6.23
N GLN A 332 20.60 -11.24 5.30
CA GLN A 332 19.15 -11.26 5.12
C GLN A 332 18.66 -12.66 4.74
N VAL A 333 19.28 -13.26 3.73
CA VAL A 333 18.97 -14.63 3.26
C VAL A 333 19.28 -15.64 4.36
N LYS A 334 20.38 -15.45 5.09
CA LYS A 334 20.78 -16.32 6.20
C LYS A 334 19.80 -16.28 7.37
N ALA A 335 19.36 -15.09 7.78
CA ALA A 335 18.38 -14.92 8.86
C ALA A 335 16.99 -15.46 8.45
N ASP A 336 16.53 -15.17 7.23
CA ASP A 336 15.29 -15.72 6.69
C ASP A 336 15.36 -17.26 6.62
N LEU A 337 16.50 -17.84 6.19
CA LEU A 337 16.68 -19.30 6.09
C LEU A 337 16.71 -19.98 7.47
N TYR A 338 17.36 -19.36 8.47
CA TYR A 338 17.34 -19.87 9.85
C TYR A 338 15.94 -19.83 10.47
N LYS A 339 15.15 -18.79 10.16
CA LYS A 339 13.74 -18.72 10.52
C LYS A 339 12.97 -19.89 9.89
N THR A 340 13.09 -20.10 8.58
CA THR A 340 12.47 -21.22 7.86
C THR A 340 12.88 -22.58 8.43
N ILE A 341 14.16 -22.78 8.75
CA ILE A 341 14.64 -23.99 9.44
C ILE A 341 13.89 -24.22 10.76
N ASN A 342 13.68 -23.19 11.58
CA ASN A 342 12.94 -23.31 12.84
C ASN A 342 11.44 -23.52 12.62
N ASN A 343 10.85 -22.93 11.58
CA ASN A 343 9.44 -23.12 11.21
C ASN A 343 9.16 -24.56 10.76
N LEU A 344 10.08 -25.16 10.00
CA LEU A 344 9.93 -26.50 9.43
C LEU A 344 10.26 -27.64 10.40
N LEU A 345 10.87 -27.37 11.56
CA LEU A 345 11.24 -28.40 12.54
C LEU A 345 10.16 -28.59 13.60
N PRO A 346 9.52 -29.77 13.69
CA PRO A 346 8.69 -30.10 14.84
C PRO A 346 9.50 -30.14 16.15
N TYR A 347 8.88 -29.73 17.25
CA TYR A 347 9.50 -29.61 18.59
C TYR A 347 10.33 -30.82 19.05
N TYR A 348 9.99 -32.04 18.60
CA TYR A 348 10.68 -33.27 18.97
C TYR A 348 12.05 -33.46 18.28
N TYR A 349 12.42 -32.66 17.28
CA TYR A 349 13.76 -32.62 16.67
C TYR A 349 14.78 -31.84 17.54
N THR A 350 14.76 -32.07 18.85
CA THR A 350 15.49 -31.29 19.87
C THR A 350 16.98 -31.12 19.58
N LYS A 351 17.66 -32.16 19.08
CA LYS A 351 19.08 -32.10 18.67
C LYS A 351 19.32 -31.09 17.55
N THR A 352 18.46 -31.08 16.54
CA THR A 352 18.58 -30.18 15.38
C THR A 352 18.22 -28.75 15.78
N ILE A 353 17.13 -28.56 16.54
CA ILE A 353 16.69 -27.27 17.07
C ILE A 353 17.79 -26.65 17.95
N ASN A 354 18.28 -27.36 18.96
CA ASN A 354 19.34 -26.85 19.85
C ASN A 354 20.63 -26.51 19.07
N ALA A 355 20.99 -27.32 18.07
CA ALA A 355 22.14 -27.03 17.22
C ALA A 355 21.91 -25.81 16.31
N THR A 356 20.70 -25.60 15.79
CA THR A 356 20.34 -24.39 15.04
C THR A 356 20.35 -23.14 15.94
N ARG A 357 19.72 -23.20 17.11
CA ARG A 357 19.74 -22.15 18.14
C ARG A 357 21.17 -21.71 18.45
N TRP A 358 22.07 -22.66 18.70
CA TRP A 358 23.49 -22.37 18.96
C TRP A 358 24.17 -21.65 17.79
N HIS A 359 23.90 -22.01 16.54
CA HIS A 359 24.47 -21.30 15.38
C HIS A 359 23.93 -19.86 15.30
N ILE A 360 22.63 -19.64 15.52
CA ILE A 360 22.02 -18.30 15.54
C ILE A 360 22.61 -17.46 16.68
N GLN A 361 22.76 -18.03 17.88
CA GLN A 361 23.44 -17.38 19.01
C GLN A 361 24.89 -16.99 18.67
N LYS A 362 25.64 -17.85 17.96
CA LYS A 362 26.99 -17.53 17.48
C LYS A 362 27.05 -16.52 16.34
N LEU A 363 25.94 -16.24 15.66
CA LEU A 363 25.82 -15.10 14.75
C LEU A 363 25.52 -13.82 15.54
N ILE A 364 24.59 -13.87 16.49
CA ILE A 364 24.28 -12.75 17.40
C ILE A 364 25.50 -12.30 18.21
N GLU A 365 26.34 -13.23 18.69
CA GLU A 365 27.60 -12.90 19.40
C GLU A 365 28.67 -12.23 18.53
N LYS A 366 28.58 -12.33 17.20
CA LYS A 366 29.60 -11.84 16.25
C LYS A 366 29.16 -10.65 15.43
N GLU A 367 27.86 -10.48 15.24
CA GLU A 367 27.30 -9.41 14.45
C GLU A 367 27.37 -8.09 15.23
N THR A 368 27.63 -7.00 14.51
CA THR A 368 27.72 -5.64 15.07
C THR A 368 26.70 -4.70 14.47
N ASP A 369 26.19 -5.01 13.26
CA ASP A 369 25.09 -4.26 12.68
C ASP A 369 23.78 -4.54 13.43
N THR A 370 23.13 -3.47 13.92
CA THR A 370 21.91 -3.57 14.73
C THR A 370 20.74 -4.16 13.93
N VAL A 371 20.69 -3.90 12.62
CA VAL A 371 19.60 -4.38 11.76
C VAL A 371 19.74 -5.89 11.52
N ALA A 372 20.94 -6.36 11.17
CA ALA A 372 21.26 -7.77 11.06
C ALA A 372 21.07 -8.53 12.38
N LEU A 373 21.50 -7.96 13.52
CA LEU A 373 21.24 -8.49 14.86
C LEU A 373 19.73 -8.68 15.12
N ALA A 374 18.92 -7.65 14.85
CA ALA A 374 17.48 -7.70 15.03
C ALA A 374 16.82 -8.80 14.17
N HIS A 375 17.32 -9.04 12.97
CA HIS A 375 16.86 -10.14 12.11
C HIS A 375 17.31 -11.52 12.57
N TYR A 376 18.54 -11.67 13.10
CA TYR A 376 18.97 -12.94 13.71
C TYR A 376 18.17 -13.26 14.98
N ILE A 377 17.84 -12.27 15.81
CA ILE A 377 16.90 -12.41 16.94
C ILE A 377 15.54 -12.93 16.44
N ARG A 378 14.94 -12.26 15.44
CA ARG A 378 13.66 -12.67 14.83
C ARG A 378 13.70 -14.06 14.19
N SER A 379 14.87 -14.58 13.80
CA SER A 379 14.98 -15.95 13.27
C SER A 379 14.72 -17.05 14.31
N LEU A 380 14.74 -16.72 15.61
CA LEU A 380 14.37 -17.62 16.71
C LEU A 380 12.84 -17.74 16.91
N SER A 381 12.03 -17.07 16.09
CA SER A 381 10.57 -16.93 16.30
C SER A 381 9.77 -18.23 16.44
N ASN A 382 10.27 -19.36 15.95
CA ASN A 382 9.62 -20.68 16.06
C ASN A 382 10.46 -21.70 16.85
N ASP A 383 11.41 -21.23 17.66
CA ASP A 383 12.12 -22.02 18.66
C ASP A 383 11.77 -21.55 20.09
N PRO A 384 10.64 -22.03 20.67
CA PRO A 384 10.21 -21.62 22.00
C PRO A 384 11.28 -21.78 23.09
N GLY A 385 12.17 -22.78 22.95
CA GLY A 385 13.24 -23.02 23.91
C GLY A 385 14.33 -21.94 23.93
N ALA A 386 14.36 -21.02 22.97
CA ALA A 386 15.29 -19.89 22.95
C ALA A 386 14.85 -18.72 23.85
N TYR A 387 13.61 -18.67 24.37
CA TYR A 387 13.10 -17.50 25.09
C TYR A 387 13.97 -17.11 26.30
N GLN A 388 14.52 -18.07 27.05
CA GLN A 388 15.38 -17.81 28.22
C GLN A 388 16.69 -17.11 27.84
N TYR A 389 17.25 -17.43 26.67
CA TYR A 389 18.41 -16.73 26.14
C TYR A 389 18.05 -15.29 25.76
N LEU A 390 16.86 -15.08 25.15
CA LEU A 390 16.39 -13.74 24.80
C LEU A 390 16.09 -12.87 26.02
N VAL A 391 15.54 -13.43 27.11
CA VAL A 391 15.36 -12.73 28.39
C VAL A 391 16.71 -12.23 28.90
N LYS A 392 17.69 -13.13 28.98
CA LYS A 392 19.04 -12.79 29.41
C LYS A 392 19.67 -11.72 28.51
N TYR A 393 19.59 -11.88 27.19
CA TYR A 393 20.15 -10.94 26.22
C TYR A 393 19.48 -9.55 26.32
N SER A 394 18.17 -9.49 26.56
CA SER A 394 17.41 -8.25 26.77
C SER A 394 17.85 -7.50 28.05
N GLN A 395 18.24 -8.24 29.10
CA GLN A 395 18.76 -7.68 30.35
C GLN A 395 20.21 -7.20 30.23
N GLU A 396 20.99 -7.78 29.33
CA GLU A 396 22.41 -7.44 29.10
C GLU A 396 22.64 -6.41 27.97
N ASN A 397 21.60 -5.98 27.26
CA ASN A 397 21.70 -5.10 26.08
C ASN A 397 20.61 -4.02 26.08
N ASP A 398 21.02 -2.74 26.08
CA ASP A 398 20.10 -1.60 26.17
C ASP A 398 19.61 -1.01 24.84
N ASN A 399 19.90 -1.66 23.70
CA ASN A 399 19.43 -1.18 22.40
C ASN A 399 17.93 -1.41 22.19
N SER A 400 17.14 -0.32 22.09
CA SER A 400 15.68 -0.35 21.88
C SER A 400 15.23 -1.18 20.68
N ILE A 401 15.93 -1.12 19.54
CA ILE A 401 15.56 -1.86 18.32
C ILE A 401 15.69 -3.37 18.57
N LEU A 402 16.74 -3.78 19.30
CA LEU A 402 16.95 -5.18 19.67
C LEU A 402 15.91 -5.64 20.71
N LYS A 403 15.60 -4.83 21.73
CA LYS A 403 14.53 -5.14 22.69
C LYS A 403 13.16 -5.26 22.01
N THR A 404 12.83 -4.37 21.08
CA THR A 404 11.62 -4.44 20.24
C THR A 404 11.57 -5.75 19.44
N ALA A 405 12.67 -6.11 18.76
CA ALA A 405 12.77 -7.36 18.01
C ALA A 405 12.62 -8.61 18.91
N ILE A 406 13.07 -8.56 20.17
CA ILE A 406 12.87 -9.64 21.16
C ILE A 406 11.38 -9.79 21.52
N VAL A 407 10.67 -8.69 21.76
CA VAL A 407 9.24 -8.71 22.09
C VAL A 407 8.39 -9.24 20.92
N GLU A 408 8.68 -8.80 19.69
CA GLU A 408 8.07 -9.38 18.48
C GLU A 408 8.36 -10.88 18.36
N THR A 409 9.57 -11.31 18.71
CA THR A 409 9.98 -12.72 18.68
C THR A 409 9.20 -13.53 19.72
N TYR A 410 8.95 -13.00 20.93
CA TYR A 410 8.07 -13.61 21.92
C TYR A 410 6.66 -13.81 21.39
N SER A 411 6.05 -12.79 20.76
CA SER A 411 4.73 -12.89 20.14
C SER A 411 4.63 -14.08 19.18
N LYS A 412 5.64 -14.22 18.30
CA LYS A 412 5.69 -15.34 17.34
C LYS A 412 5.97 -16.69 17.99
N MET A 413 6.86 -16.76 18.98
CA MET A 413 7.11 -18.01 19.75
C MET A 413 5.82 -18.49 20.41
N LEU A 414 5.08 -17.59 21.04
CA LEU A 414 3.82 -17.89 21.74
C LEU A 414 2.72 -18.42 20.80
N SER A 415 2.69 -17.96 19.55
CA SER A 415 1.81 -18.43 18.48
C SER A 415 2.32 -19.63 17.68
N SER A 416 3.48 -20.18 18.03
CA SER A 416 4.04 -21.34 17.34
C SER A 416 3.32 -22.62 17.77
N ASP A 417 2.97 -23.49 16.81
CA ASP A 417 2.48 -24.84 17.09
C ASP A 417 3.48 -25.66 17.91
N ASN A 418 4.77 -25.34 17.79
CA ASN A 418 5.83 -25.94 18.60
C ASN A 418 5.75 -25.57 20.08
N PHE A 419 5.11 -24.46 20.48
CA PHE A 419 5.18 -23.95 21.86
C PHE A 419 4.72 -24.95 22.91
N ASN A 420 3.52 -25.50 22.73
CA ASN A 420 2.94 -26.46 23.66
C ASN A 420 3.72 -27.79 23.62
N GLY A 421 4.25 -28.19 22.45
CA GLY A 421 5.08 -29.38 22.30
C GLY A 421 6.47 -29.25 22.95
N THR A 422 7.11 -28.08 22.86
CA THR A 422 8.43 -27.82 23.46
C THR A 422 8.37 -27.89 24.98
N PHE A 423 7.28 -27.39 25.60
CA PHE A 423 7.16 -27.29 27.06
C PHE A 423 6.24 -28.34 27.70
N GLN A 424 5.50 -29.12 26.91
CA GLN A 424 4.61 -30.19 27.39
C GLN A 424 3.67 -29.66 28.49
N GLY A 425 3.53 -30.37 29.62
CA GLY A 425 2.70 -29.96 30.76
C GLY A 425 3.10 -28.61 31.40
N TYR A 426 4.27 -28.05 31.07
CA TYR A 426 4.74 -26.76 31.57
C TYR A 426 4.43 -25.58 30.63
N ALA A 427 3.74 -25.80 29.51
CA ALA A 427 3.44 -24.74 28.53
C ALA A 427 2.77 -23.50 29.18
N ARG A 428 1.79 -23.69 30.08
CA ARG A 428 1.14 -22.57 30.79
C ARG A 428 2.10 -21.80 31.71
N PHE A 429 3.09 -22.48 32.31
CA PHE A 429 4.12 -21.85 33.13
C PHE A 429 5.06 -20.98 32.28
N HIS A 430 5.57 -21.52 31.17
CA HIS A 430 6.44 -20.77 30.26
C HIS A 430 5.69 -19.62 29.56
N ARG A 431 4.42 -19.81 29.19
CA ARG A 431 3.54 -18.74 28.66
C ARG A 431 3.39 -17.60 29.65
N ARG A 432 3.22 -17.90 30.96
CA ARG A 432 3.21 -16.89 32.02
C ARG A 432 4.57 -16.19 32.18
N LYS A 433 5.69 -16.90 32.06
CA LYS A 433 7.03 -16.28 32.10
C LYS A 433 7.28 -15.32 30.94
N ILE A 434 6.83 -15.64 29.73
CA ILE A 434 6.93 -14.71 28.61
C ILE A 434 5.94 -13.53 28.78
N LEU A 435 4.77 -13.75 29.39
CA LEU A 435 3.84 -12.66 29.74
C LEU A 435 4.43 -11.68 30.76
N GLU A 436 5.23 -12.14 31.72
CA GLU A 436 5.96 -11.26 32.65
C GLU A 436 6.88 -10.29 31.88
N GLU A 437 7.65 -10.79 30.91
CA GLU A 437 8.52 -9.97 30.05
C GLU A 437 7.73 -9.02 29.13
N ILE A 438 6.60 -9.47 28.58
CA ILE A 438 5.69 -8.63 27.75
C ILE A 438 5.09 -7.49 28.60
N LYS A 439 4.77 -7.74 29.88
CA LYS A 439 4.31 -6.67 30.80
C LYS A 439 5.43 -5.69 31.14
N LEU A 440 6.67 -6.15 31.32
CA LEU A 440 7.83 -5.25 31.47
C LEU A 440 8.04 -4.39 30.22
N ALA A 441 7.85 -4.95 29.03
CA ALA A 441 7.94 -4.22 27.77
C ALA A 441 6.87 -3.13 27.62
N LEU A 442 5.64 -3.36 28.08
CA LEU A 442 4.56 -2.36 28.11
C LEU A 442 4.84 -1.19 29.06
N LEU A 443 5.65 -1.38 30.10
CA LEU A 443 5.99 -0.35 31.09
C LEU A 443 7.40 0.24 30.86
N SER A 444 7.97 0.03 29.67
CA SER A 444 9.37 0.38 29.35
C SER A 444 9.58 1.84 28.94
N ASN A 445 8.51 2.59 28.65
CA ASN A 445 8.54 3.91 27.98
C ASN A 445 9.17 3.88 26.56
N ASP A 446 9.39 2.71 25.98
CA ASP A 446 9.88 2.55 24.60
C ASP A 446 8.74 2.14 23.66
N GLU A 447 8.48 2.96 22.66
CA GLU A 447 7.34 2.80 21.76
C GLU A 447 7.28 1.45 21.04
N GLY A 448 8.42 0.98 20.52
CA GLY A 448 8.50 -0.26 19.77
C GLY A 448 8.26 -1.46 20.67
N MET A 449 8.83 -1.44 21.88
CA MET A 449 8.57 -2.45 22.90
C MET A 449 7.09 -2.46 23.33
N ILE A 450 6.48 -1.30 23.55
CA ILE A 450 5.07 -1.15 23.94
C ILE A 450 4.15 -1.65 22.82
N GLY A 451 4.35 -1.19 21.59
CA GLY A 451 3.55 -1.59 20.42
C GLY A 451 3.65 -3.09 20.12
N ALA A 452 4.86 -3.64 20.08
CA ALA A 452 5.08 -5.07 19.87
C ALA A 452 4.47 -5.94 20.99
N ALA A 453 4.52 -5.48 22.24
CA ALA A 453 3.93 -6.17 23.38
C ALA A 453 2.39 -6.12 23.34
N ALA A 454 1.82 -4.98 22.95
CA ALA A 454 0.38 -4.83 22.76
C ALA A 454 -0.13 -5.72 21.61
N ASP A 455 0.54 -5.74 20.46
CA ASP A 455 0.19 -6.65 19.36
C ASP A 455 0.35 -8.14 19.73
N ALA A 456 1.27 -8.49 20.64
CA ALA A 456 1.36 -9.85 21.18
C ALA A 456 0.10 -10.24 21.99
N ILE A 457 -0.48 -9.31 22.74
CA ILE A 457 -1.72 -9.54 23.52
C ILE A 457 -2.96 -9.46 22.62
N ALA A 458 -2.96 -8.59 21.59
CA ALA A 458 -4.04 -8.48 20.61
C ALA A 458 -4.15 -9.72 19.70
N ASN A 459 -3.05 -10.45 19.47
CA ASN A 459 -3.03 -11.68 18.69
C ASN A 459 -3.61 -12.86 19.50
N PRO A 460 -4.80 -13.41 19.16
CA PRO A 460 -5.43 -14.49 19.94
C PRO A 460 -4.59 -15.78 19.96
N ASN A 461 -3.78 -16.03 18.92
CA ASN A 461 -2.94 -17.22 18.84
C ASN A 461 -1.81 -17.25 19.87
N THR A 462 -1.54 -16.17 20.61
CA THR A 462 -0.56 -16.18 21.71
C THR A 462 -1.12 -16.77 23.01
N PHE A 463 -2.45 -16.97 23.11
CA PHE A 463 -3.15 -17.45 24.31
C PHE A 463 -2.79 -16.67 25.60
N LEU A 464 -2.38 -15.40 25.46
CA LEU A 464 -1.99 -14.56 26.61
C LEU A 464 -3.21 -14.07 27.40
N THR A 465 -4.35 -13.87 26.73
CA THR A 465 -5.60 -13.40 27.35
C THR A 465 -6.10 -14.35 28.44
N GLU A 466 -5.89 -15.66 28.31
CA GLU A 466 -6.19 -16.68 29.34
C GLU A 466 -5.38 -16.56 30.65
N LEU A 467 -4.40 -15.65 30.68
CA LEU A 467 -3.48 -15.42 31.80
C LEU A 467 -3.52 -13.96 32.30
N ILE A 468 -4.46 -13.15 31.81
CA ILE A 468 -4.58 -11.73 32.11
C ILE A 468 -5.91 -11.46 32.81
N ASP A 469 -5.86 -11.17 34.11
CA ASP A 469 -7.05 -10.98 34.96
C ASP A 469 -7.58 -9.51 34.98
N SER A 470 -6.80 -8.54 34.47
CA SER A 470 -7.15 -7.11 34.43
C SER A 470 -6.56 -6.42 33.20
N THR A 471 -7.19 -5.35 32.70
CA THR A 471 -6.68 -4.48 31.63
C THR A 471 -5.93 -3.24 32.12
N GLU A 472 -5.81 -3.00 33.43
CA GLU A 472 -5.30 -1.73 33.98
C GLU A 472 -3.90 -1.36 33.45
N PHE A 473 -2.96 -2.31 33.44
CA PHE A 473 -1.60 -2.10 32.91
C PHE A 473 -1.53 -1.70 31.42
N LEU A 474 -2.59 -1.94 30.64
CA LEU A 474 -2.67 -1.48 29.25
C LEU A 474 -3.09 0.00 29.17
N PHE A 475 -3.91 0.48 30.11
CA PHE A 475 -4.21 1.91 30.22
C PHE A 475 -2.98 2.67 30.73
N GLU A 476 -2.28 2.15 31.75
CA GLU A 476 -0.99 2.70 32.20
C GLU A 476 0.01 2.81 31.05
N ALA A 477 0.21 1.74 30.27
CA ALA A 477 1.09 1.76 29.09
C ALA A 477 0.64 2.76 28.01
N LYS A 478 -0.67 2.96 27.83
CA LYS A 478 -1.22 3.92 26.87
C LYS A 478 -0.99 5.38 27.31
N GLU A 479 -1.03 5.66 28.62
CA GLU A 479 -0.72 7.00 29.17
C GLU A 479 0.77 7.39 28.99
N MET A 480 1.66 6.42 28.77
CA MET A 480 3.08 6.67 28.45
C MET A 480 3.28 7.12 26.98
N LEU A 481 2.31 6.86 26.10
CA LEU A 481 2.40 7.14 24.67
C LEU A 481 1.81 8.51 24.30
N LYS A 482 2.39 9.15 23.27
CA LYS A 482 1.98 10.47 22.78
C LYS A 482 1.18 10.37 21.48
N ASN A 483 -0.08 10.79 21.53
CA ASN A 483 -0.89 11.06 20.34
C ASN A 483 -0.42 12.37 19.69
N PRO A 484 -0.15 12.44 18.37
CA PRO A 484 -0.24 11.37 17.38
C PRO A 484 1.07 10.63 17.08
N ALA A 485 2.22 11.08 17.62
CA ALA A 485 3.55 10.55 17.30
C ALA A 485 3.70 9.02 17.44
N GLN A 486 2.88 8.40 18.27
CA GLN A 486 2.96 7.00 18.67
C GLN A 486 1.62 6.28 18.47
N ILE A 487 0.78 6.79 17.55
CA ILE A 487 -0.60 6.36 17.34
C ILE A 487 -0.72 4.87 16.95
N GLU A 488 0.26 4.32 16.24
CA GLU A 488 0.26 2.89 15.87
C GLU A 488 0.29 1.98 17.12
N SER A 489 1.14 2.33 18.10
CA SER A 489 1.26 1.62 19.37
C SER A 489 0.05 1.87 20.29
N ILE A 490 -0.55 3.06 20.24
CA ILE A 490 -1.83 3.35 20.92
C ILE A 490 -2.93 2.44 20.36
N HIS A 491 -3.06 2.35 19.03
CA HIS A 491 -4.04 1.48 18.39
C HIS A 491 -3.74 -0.01 18.63
N ALA A 492 -2.48 -0.41 18.79
CA ALA A 492 -2.12 -1.76 19.22
C ALA A 492 -2.66 -2.07 20.63
N ILE A 493 -2.56 -1.12 21.55
CA ILE A 493 -3.16 -1.24 22.89
C ILE A 493 -4.69 -1.31 22.81
N ASP A 494 -5.34 -0.49 22.00
CA ASP A 494 -6.80 -0.52 21.83
C ASP A 494 -7.27 -1.90 21.31
N ARG A 495 -6.53 -2.50 20.36
CA ARG A 495 -6.74 -3.88 19.90
C ARG A 495 -6.54 -4.91 21.02
N ALA A 496 -5.50 -4.75 21.85
CA ALA A 496 -5.22 -5.65 22.97
C ALA A 496 -6.33 -5.62 24.05
N ILE A 497 -6.80 -4.42 24.41
CA ILE A 497 -7.92 -4.21 25.35
C ILE A 497 -9.20 -4.83 24.78
N ALA A 498 -9.50 -4.61 23.49
CA ALA A 498 -10.65 -5.19 22.83
C ALA A 498 -10.60 -6.74 22.83
N ASN A 499 -9.44 -7.33 22.52
CA ASN A 499 -9.25 -8.78 22.53
C ASN A 499 -9.49 -9.40 23.92
N ILE A 500 -8.89 -8.83 24.98
CA ILE A 500 -9.12 -9.28 26.37
C ILE A 500 -10.60 -9.19 26.75
N ARG A 501 -11.31 -8.16 26.27
CA ARG A 501 -12.74 -7.93 26.56
C ARG A 501 -13.70 -8.70 25.63
N GLY A 502 -13.20 -9.49 24.69
CA GLY A 502 -14.03 -10.22 23.72
C GLY A 502 -14.74 -9.33 22.70
N VAL A 503 -14.24 -8.11 22.46
CA VAL A 503 -14.83 -7.13 21.53
C VAL A 503 -14.23 -7.33 20.13
N THR A 504 -15.08 -7.67 19.15
CA THR A 504 -14.64 -8.03 17.79
C THR A 504 -14.30 -6.84 16.90
N LYS A 505 -14.79 -5.64 17.22
CA LYS A 505 -14.45 -4.38 16.54
C LYS A 505 -13.90 -3.40 17.57
N PRO A 506 -12.57 -3.17 17.64
CA PRO A 506 -12.00 -2.23 18.58
C PRO A 506 -12.45 -0.81 18.23
N THR A 507 -12.78 -0.02 19.27
CA THR A 507 -12.81 1.44 19.15
C THR A 507 -11.39 1.92 19.29
N LEU A 508 -10.84 2.52 18.24
CA LEU A 508 -9.48 3.04 18.21
C LEU A 508 -9.45 4.50 18.67
N GLU A 509 -8.35 4.90 19.32
CA GLU A 509 -8.10 6.29 19.70
C GLU A 509 -8.17 7.23 18.49
N LYS A 510 -8.79 8.41 18.67
CA LYS A 510 -8.85 9.38 17.58
C LYS A 510 -7.47 10.03 17.42
N VAL A 511 -7.00 10.12 16.17
CA VAL A 511 -5.75 10.81 15.85
C VAL A 511 -5.94 12.32 16.07
N GLU A 512 -5.06 12.92 16.88
CA GLU A 512 -5.03 14.36 17.14
C GLU A 512 -3.82 15.01 16.42
N GLY A 513 -3.60 16.31 16.59
CA GLY A 513 -2.38 16.98 16.09
C GLY A 513 -2.23 16.99 14.55
N ALA A 514 -3.33 16.94 13.79
CA ALA A 514 -3.27 17.11 12.35
C ALA A 514 -2.89 18.56 11.98
N ILE A 515 -1.82 18.74 11.22
CA ILE A 515 -1.39 20.06 10.73
C ILE A 515 -1.94 20.37 9.34
N ALA A 516 -2.16 21.66 9.07
CA ALA A 516 -2.35 22.15 7.71
C ALA A 516 -1.00 22.17 6.96
N PRO A 517 -1.00 22.08 5.62
CA PRO A 517 0.21 22.27 4.83
C PRO A 517 0.76 23.68 4.99
N ASP A 518 2.08 23.83 4.83
CA ASP A 518 2.73 25.13 4.78
C ASP A 518 2.46 25.80 3.42
N TRP A 519 1.46 26.68 3.38
CA TRP A 519 1.06 27.43 2.19
C TRP A 519 2.02 28.58 1.82
N ASP A 520 3.01 28.90 2.65
CA ASP A 520 4.09 29.80 2.24
C ASP A 520 5.16 29.01 1.46
N LEU A 521 5.48 27.80 1.91
CA LEU A 521 6.41 26.89 1.23
C LEU A 521 5.97 26.57 -0.22
N ILE A 522 4.67 26.52 -0.52
CA ILE A 522 4.15 26.28 -1.89
C ILE A 522 4.55 27.36 -2.92
N LYS A 523 5.09 28.50 -2.48
CA LYS A 523 5.55 29.60 -3.35
C LYS A 523 7.00 29.41 -3.82
N GLU A 524 7.73 28.49 -3.20
CA GLU A 524 9.14 28.18 -3.51
C GLU A 524 9.28 27.02 -4.52
N TYR A 525 8.19 26.28 -4.75
CA TYR A 525 8.14 25.03 -5.51
C TYR A 525 7.00 25.05 -6.54
N ASP A 526 7.12 24.23 -7.59
CA ASP A 526 6.12 24.11 -8.65
C ASP A 526 5.97 22.65 -9.11
N GLN A 527 5.23 22.40 -10.19
CA GLN A 527 5.05 21.03 -10.71
C GLN A 527 6.32 20.39 -11.30
N ASN A 528 7.41 21.14 -11.47
CA ASN A 528 8.71 20.65 -11.94
C ASN A 528 9.67 20.37 -10.77
N THR A 529 9.24 20.56 -9.52
CA THR A 529 10.05 20.24 -8.35
C THR A 529 10.31 18.75 -8.25
N THR A 530 11.60 18.41 -8.18
CA THR A 530 12.13 17.06 -8.04
C THR A 530 12.92 16.90 -6.74
N ALA A 531 13.04 15.66 -6.26
CA ALA A 531 13.89 15.28 -5.14
C ALA A 531 14.92 14.24 -5.58
N ILE A 532 16.19 14.61 -5.51
CA ILE A 532 17.35 13.76 -5.85
C ILE A 532 17.82 13.07 -4.57
N VAL A 533 17.48 11.79 -4.41
CA VAL A 533 17.77 11.00 -3.21
C VAL A 533 19.08 10.25 -3.39
N LYS A 534 20.11 10.60 -2.60
CA LYS A 534 21.39 9.89 -2.57
C LYS A 534 21.32 8.76 -1.55
N THR A 535 21.77 7.57 -1.92
CA THR A 535 21.76 6.39 -1.05
C THR A 535 23.09 5.64 -1.08
N THR A 536 23.26 4.69 -0.17
CA THR A 536 24.38 3.72 -0.18
C THR A 536 24.42 2.81 -1.41
N LYS A 537 23.40 2.83 -2.29
CA LYS A 537 23.34 2.07 -3.55
C LYS A 537 23.45 2.92 -4.81
N GLY A 538 23.54 4.25 -4.69
CA GLY A 538 23.47 5.18 -5.82
C GLY A 538 22.43 6.26 -5.60
N THR A 539 22.10 6.98 -6.66
CA THR A 539 21.17 8.13 -6.61
C THR A 539 19.96 7.86 -7.51
N PHE A 540 18.78 8.27 -7.08
CA PHE A 540 17.56 8.23 -7.88
C PHE A 540 16.80 9.56 -7.76
N THR A 541 16.03 9.90 -8.79
CA THR A 541 15.31 11.18 -8.90
C THR A 541 13.81 10.93 -8.82
N ILE A 542 13.12 11.63 -7.92
CA ILE A 542 11.66 11.61 -7.76
C ILE A 542 11.08 12.89 -8.37
N GLN A 543 10.15 12.77 -9.32
CA GLN A 543 9.23 13.85 -9.68
C GLN A 543 8.13 13.95 -8.63
N LEU A 544 7.94 15.11 -8.00
CA LEU A 544 6.90 15.33 -6.98
C LEU A 544 5.57 15.75 -7.64
N PHE A 545 4.46 15.36 -7.03
CA PHE A 545 3.09 15.61 -7.52
C PHE A 545 2.38 16.66 -6.67
N LEU A 546 2.88 17.91 -6.77
CA LEU A 546 2.46 19.02 -5.90
C LEU A 546 0.97 19.39 -6.04
N ASN A 547 0.38 19.24 -7.23
CA ASN A 547 -1.03 19.57 -7.48
C ASN A 547 -1.98 18.49 -6.97
N GLU A 548 -1.55 17.22 -7.03
CA GLU A 548 -2.31 16.03 -6.68
C GLU A 548 -2.25 15.74 -5.18
N SER A 549 -1.08 15.93 -4.55
CA SER A 549 -0.87 15.65 -3.13
C SER A 549 -0.09 16.75 -2.39
N PRO A 550 -0.59 18.00 -2.36
CA PRO A 550 0.16 19.14 -1.83
C PRO A 550 0.53 18.99 -0.34
N GLY A 551 -0.37 18.49 0.52
CA GLY A 551 -0.05 18.30 1.94
C GLY A 551 1.08 17.29 2.16
N THR A 552 1.05 16.20 1.41
CA THR A 552 2.07 15.15 1.45
C THR A 552 3.41 15.63 0.90
N VAL A 553 3.40 16.34 -0.24
CA VAL A 553 4.60 16.91 -0.88
C VAL A 553 5.24 17.97 0.01
N LEU A 554 4.47 18.94 0.54
CA LEU A 554 5.00 20.02 1.36
C LEU A 554 5.62 19.51 2.68
N ASN A 555 5.00 18.50 3.31
CA ASN A 555 5.61 17.84 4.47
C ASN A 555 6.90 17.09 4.11
N PHE A 556 6.93 16.34 2.99
CA PHE A 556 8.15 15.67 2.54
C PHE A 556 9.28 16.67 2.21
N LEU A 557 8.96 17.78 1.55
CA LEU A 557 9.89 18.88 1.26
C LEU A 557 10.44 19.48 2.55
N LYS A 558 9.57 19.83 3.50
CA LYS A 558 9.97 20.38 4.79
C LYS A 558 10.91 19.44 5.56
N LEU A 559 10.56 18.15 5.64
CA LEU A 559 11.41 17.13 6.28
C LEU A 559 12.76 16.95 5.55
N SER A 560 12.77 17.04 4.21
CA SER A 560 14.01 16.95 3.43
C SER A 560 14.91 18.17 3.67
N THR A 561 14.36 19.39 3.65
CA THR A 561 15.13 20.63 3.91
C THR A 561 15.60 20.78 5.36
N ASP A 562 14.91 20.12 6.31
CA ASP A 562 15.33 20.02 7.71
C ASP A 562 16.35 18.88 7.95
N ASN A 563 16.86 18.25 6.87
CA ASN A 563 17.78 17.09 6.90
C ASN A 563 17.25 15.91 7.74
N PHE A 564 15.93 15.77 7.88
CA PHE A 564 15.34 14.70 8.69
C PHE A 564 15.62 13.31 8.11
N TYR A 565 15.69 13.20 6.78
CA TYR A 565 15.91 11.91 6.10
C TYR A 565 17.37 11.43 6.11
N ASP A 566 18.32 12.28 6.50
CA ASP A 566 19.73 11.91 6.58
C ASP A 566 19.94 10.75 7.56
N ASP A 567 20.83 9.84 7.17
CA ASP A 567 21.14 8.57 7.86
C ASP A 567 19.93 7.62 8.09
N LYS A 568 18.72 7.94 7.60
CA LYS A 568 17.56 7.04 7.73
C LYS A 568 17.73 5.80 6.88
N ILE A 569 17.49 4.65 7.51
CA ILE A 569 17.59 3.34 6.86
C ILE A 569 16.31 2.97 6.12
N PHE A 570 16.49 2.26 5.00
CA PHE A 570 15.49 1.39 4.41
C PHE A 570 15.27 0.20 5.35
N HIS A 571 14.44 0.41 6.36
CA HIS A 571 14.16 -0.55 7.44
C HIS A 571 13.30 -1.73 6.98
N ARG A 572 12.62 -1.59 5.83
CA ARG A 572 11.78 -2.65 5.26
C ARG A 572 11.92 -2.70 3.74
N VAL A 573 12.30 -3.88 3.23
CA VAL A 573 12.38 -4.18 1.80
C VAL A 573 11.71 -5.52 1.54
N VAL A 574 10.68 -5.50 0.68
CA VAL A 574 9.91 -6.67 0.27
C VAL A 574 10.22 -6.97 -1.20
N PRO A 575 10.78 -8.16 -1.55
CA PRO A 575 11.06 -8.56 -2.92
C PRO A 575 9.88 -8.28 -3.86
N ASN A 576 10.11 -7.71 -5.04
CA ASN A 576 9.08 -7.25 -5.98
C ASN A 576 7.79 -6.74 -5.29
N PHE A 577 7.92 -5.70 -4.47
CA PHE A 577 6.77 -4.97 -3.93
C PHE A 577 7.18 -3.52 -3.63
N VAL A 578 7.83 -3.29 -2.49
CA VAL A 578 8.28 -1.94 -2.07
C VAL A 578 9.59 -1.96 -1.28
N ILE A 579 10.31 -0.84 -1.35
CA ILE A 579 11.28 -0.39 -0.34
C ILE A 579 10.61 0.69 0.52
N GLN A 580 10.84 0.71 1.84
CA GLN A 580 10.24 1.66 2.78
C GLN A 580 11.30 2.24 3.73
N THR A 581 11.21 3.54 3.99
CA THR A 581 12.19 4.36 4.73
C THR A 581 11.48 5.45 5.55
N GLY A 582 12.25 6.30 6.26
CA GLY A 582 11.73 7.45 7.00
C GLY A 582 11.24 7.18 8.43
N SER A 583 11.30 5.94 8.93
CA SER A 583 11.04 5.65 10.35
C SER A 583 12.04 6.41 11.23
N PRO A 584 11.60 7.21 12.23
CA PRO A 584 12.50 7.93 13.13
C PRO A 584 13.43 7.02 13.92
N ARG A 585 12.95 5.82 14.26
CA ARG A 585 13.68 4.80 15.05
C ARG A 585 14.41 3.76 14.18
N GLY A 586 13.96 3.55 12.94
CA GLY A 586 14.48 2.52 12.05
C GLY A 586 13.92 1.11 12.29
N ASP A 587 12.91 0.96 13.14
CA ASP A 587 12.27 -0.32 13.51
C ASP A 587 10.79 -0.40 13.09
N ASN A 588 10.35 0.44 12.15
CA ASN A 588 8.97 0.74 11.73
C ASN A 588 8.18 1.64 12.70
N TYR A 589 8.59 1.82 13.96
CA TYR A 589 7.86 2.65 14.92
C TYR A 589 8.25 4.13 14.86
N GLY A 590 7.41 4.98 15.46
CA GLY A 590 7.59 6.43 15.60
C GLY A 590 7.11 7.27 14.41
N GLY A 591 6.59 8.44 14.74
CA GLY A 591 6.29 9.57 13.84
C GLY A 591 6.75 10.91 14.43
N LYS A 592 6.26 12.01 13.86
CA LYS A 592 6.38 13.36 14.47
C LYS A 592 5.25 13.58 15.48
N ASP A 593 5.37 14.64 16.28
CA ASP A 593 4.30 15.17 17.15
C ASP A 593 3.08 15.74 16.39
N TYR A 594 3.04 15.53 15.08
CA TYR A 594 1.92 15.83 14.20
C TYR A 594 1.69 14.70 13.17
N VAL A 595 0.49 14.70 12.59
CA VAL A 595 0.16 13.95 11.37
C VAL A 595 -0.27 14.91 10.26
N ILE A 596 -0.21 14.42 9.02
CA ILE A 596 -0.83 15.08 7.86
C ILE A 596 -2.08 14.29 7.45
N LYS A 597 -3.06 14.95 6.82
CA LYS A 597 -4.19 14.24 6.22
C LYS A 597 -3.78 13.63 4.89
N SER A 598 -4.42 12.52 4.56
CA SER A 598 -4.26 11.77 3.32
C SER A 598 -4.66 12.61 2.10
N ASP A 599 -3.86 12.57 1.04
CA ASP A 599 -4.14 13.22 -0.24
C ASP A 599 -4.60 12.16 -1.26
N VAL A 600 -5.88 11.80 -1.19
CA VAL A 600 -6.43 10.70 -1.98
C VAL A 600 -6.89 11.19 -3.35
N SER A 601 -5.93 11.65 -4.16
CA SER A 601 -6.15 12.01 -5.57
C SER A 601 -6.36 10.77 -6.46
N PRO A 602 -7.01 10.91 -7.64
CA PRO A 602 -7.27 9.83 -8.60
C PRO A 602 -6.00 9.42 -9.39
N LEU A 603 -4.90 9.20 -8.67
CA LEU A 603 -3.69 8.55 -9.13
C LEU A 603 -3.76 7.04 -8.84
N TYR A 604 -2.95 6.27 -9.56
CA TYR A 604 -2.94 4.82 -9.51
C TYR A 604 -1.51 4.29 -9.43
N TYR A 605 -1.30 3.20 -8.69
CA TYR A 605 -0.04 2.47 -8.65
C TYR A 605 0.00 1.46 -9.82
N ASP A 606 -0.11 1.95 -11.06
CA ASP A 606 -0.17 1.15 -12.29
C ASP A 606 1.20 0.94 -12.96
N ASP A 607 2.29 1.27 -12.26
CA ASP A 607 3.68 1.10 -12.71
C ASP A 607 4.63 0.92 -11.50
N GLY A 608 5.90 0.63 -11.76
CA GLY A 608 6.99 0.78 -10.79
C GLY A 608 7.34 2.25 -10.53
N GLY A 609 8.10 2.50 -9.46
CA GLY A 609 8.66 3.80 -9.14
C GLY A 609 7.70 4.79 -8.47
N TYR A 610 6.42 4.48 -8.30
CA TYR A 610 5.51 5.36 -7.56
C TYR A 610 5.93 5.49 -6.09
N VAL A 611 5.89 6.73 -5.60
CA VAL A 611 6.29 7.08 -4.23
C VAL A 611 5.05 7.37 -3.40
N GLY A 612 4.86 6.56 -2.35
CA GLY A 612 3.69 6.61 -1.48
C GLY A 612 4.06 6.97 -0.04
N MET A 613 3.21 7.74 0.63
CA MET A 613 3.32 7.98 2.07
C MET A 613 2.76 6.78 2.83
N ALA A 614 3.48 6.29 3.84
CA ALA A 614 3.05 5.17 4.66
C ALA A 614 2.11 5.64 5.79
N SER A 615 1.19 4.76 6.18
CA SER A 615 0.14 5.02 7.16
C SER A 615 -0.30 3.73 7.85
N ALA A 616 -0.72 3.84 9.12
CA ALA A 616 -1.40 2.78 9.86
C ALA A 616 -2.92 2.75 9.61
N GLY A 617 -3.44 3.76 8.92
CA GLY A 617 -4.84 3.98 8.62
C GLY A 617 -5.05 5.36 8.00
N LEU A 618 -6.30 5.70 7.68
CA LEU A 618 -6.63 7.01 7.14
C LEU A 618 -6.20 8.11 8.12
N HIS A 619 -5.43 9.10 7.64
CA HIS A 619 -4.98 10.28 8.41
C HIS A 619 -4.03 9.95 9.57
N THR A 620 -3.10 9.04 9.33
CA THR A 620 -2.00 8.67 10.26
C THR A 620 -0.61 8.91 9.67
N GLU A 621 -0.56 9.46 8.45
CA GLU A 621 0.65 9.80 7.71
C GLU A 621 1.52 10.82 8.47
N SER A 622 2.85 10.61 8.45
CA SER A 622 3.79 11.52 9.11
C SER A 622 5.13 11.58 8.35
N THR A 623 6.09 10.68 8.62
CA THR A 623 7.46 10.76 8.09
C THR A 623 7.84 9.63 7.13
N GLN A 624 7.18 8.48 7.23
CA GLN A 624 7.57 7.25 6.56
C GLN A 624 7.02 7.18 5.13
N TRP A 625 7.84 6.77 4.16
CA TRP A 625 7.44 6.64 2.76
C TRP A 625 8.06 5.42 2.09
N PHE A 626 7.50 5.04 0.94
CA PHE A 626 7.90 3.86 0.18
C PHE A 626 7.96 4.12 -1.32
N VAL A 627 8.72 3.29 -2.05
CA VAL A 627 8.80 3.27 -3.53
C VAL A 627 8.43 1.88 -4.04
N THR A 628 7.61 1.79 -5.10
CA THR A 628 7.21 0.51 -5.71
C THR A 628 8.25 -0.07 -6.68
N HIS A 629 8.42 -1.40 -6.69
CA HIS A 629 9.25 -2.12 -7.67
C HIS A 629 8.50 -2.46 -8.98
N SER A 630 7.17 -2.48 -8.90
CA SER A 630 6.24 -2.91 -9.94
C SER A 630 4.87 -2.29 -9.64
N PRO A 631 3.87 -2.38 -10.53
CA PRO A 631 2.51 -1.99 -10.22
C PRO A 631 1.98 -2.63 -8.94
N THR A 632 1.25 -1.84 -8.14
CA THR A 632 0.64 -2.26 -6.88
C THR A 632 -0.78 -1.71 -6.72
N PRO A 633 -1.72 -1.94 -7.67
CA PRO A 633 -3.03 -1.27 -7.67
C PRO A 633 -3.95 -1.61 -6.48
N HIS A 634 -3.54 -2.51 -5.58
CA HIS A 634 -4.22 -2.79 -4.32
C HIS A 634 -3.98 -1.71 -3.24
N LEU A 635 -3.04 -0.79 -3.50
CA LEU A 635 -2.73 0.41 -2.70
C LEU A 635 -3.51 1.65 -3.18
N ASP A 636 -4.08 1.61 -4.40
CA ASP A 636 -4.85 2.71 -4.99
C ASP A 636 -5.93 3.21 -4.02
N GLY A 637 -5.96 4.52 -3.78
CA GLY A 637 -6.95 5.13 -2.89
C GLY A 637 -6.75 4.90 -1.39
N LYS A 638 -5.68 4.21 -0.97
CA LYS A 638 -5.40 3.91 0.45
C LYS A 638 -4.15 4.61 1.00
N TYR A 639 -3.25 5.02 0.11
CA TYR A 639 -1.99 5.69 0.44
C TYR A 639 -1.78 6.83 -0.56
N SER A 640 -1.48 8.04 -0.07
CA SER A 640 -1.18 9.22 -0.91
C SER A 640 -0.02 8.92 -1.86
N ILE A 641 -0.24 9.03 -3.17
CA ILE A 641 0.84 9.00 -4.18
C ILE A 641 1.34 10.43 -4.34
N PHE A 642 2.55 10.73 -3.86
CA PHE A 642 3.08 12.10 -3.87
C PHE A 642 4.25 12.32 -4.83
N GLY A 643 4.66 11.27 -5.56
CA GLY A 643 5.64 11.39 -6.64
C GLY A 643 5.85 10.09 -7.41
N LYS A 644 6.75 10.13 -8.40
CA LYS A 644 7.24 8.96 -9.14
C LYS A 644 8.72 9.09 -9.45
N VAL A 645 9.46 8.00 -9.31
CA VAL A 645 10.87 7.90 -9.72
C VAL A 645 10.97 8.04 -11.24
N THR A 646 11.73 9.04 -11.70
CA THR A 646 12.00 9.32 -13.12
C THR A 646 13.36 8.78 -13.56
N GLU A 647 14.32 8.67 -12.64
CA GLU A 647 15.68 8.17 -12.90
C GLU A 647 16.15 7.29 -11.73
N GLY A 648 16.96 6.26 -12.01
CA GLY A 648 17.54 5.40 -10.96
C GLY A 648 16.67 4.23 -10.49
N MET A 649 15.74 3.73 -11.31
CA MET A 649 14.95 2.52 -10.98
C MET A 649 15.82 1.26 -10.76
N ASP A 650 17.01 1.19 -11.35
CA ASP A 650 18.02 0.18 -11.05
C ASP A 650 18.59 0.31 -9.64
N VAL A 651 18.72 1.52 -9.09
CA VAL A 651 19.09 1.76 -7.69
C VAL A 651 17.96 1.26 -6.77
N ILE A 652 16.70 1.58 -7.09
CA ILE A 652 15.52 1.06 -6.37
C ILE A 652 15.54 -0.47 -6.31
N HIS A 653 15.79 -1.14 -7.45
CA HIS A 653 15.88 -2.60 -7.54
C HIS A 653 17.09 -3.23 -6.82
N ASN A 654 18.07 -2.42 -6.37
CA ASN A 654 19.27 -2.88 -5.67
C ASN A 654 19.29 -2.53 -4.17
N ILE A 655 18.34 -1.73 -3.68
CA ILE A 655 18.22 -1.37 -2.26
C ILE A 655 17.83 -2.57 -1.40
N GLN A 656 18.50 -2.71 -0.26
CA GLN A 656 18.35 -3.79 0.71
C GLN A 656 18.01 -3.23 2.08
N VAL A 657 17.55 -4.13 2.97
CA VAL A 657 17.31 -3.74 4.37
C VAL A 657 18.62 -3.29 5.01
N GLY A 658 18.62 -2.10 5.61
CA GLY A 658 19.79 -1.49 6.25
C GLY A 658 20.60 -0.52 5.36
N ASP A 659 20.31 -0.43 4.06
CA ASP A 659 20.82 0.67 3.24
C ASP A 659 20.30 2.03 3.75
N LYS A 660 21.02 3.11 3.48
CA LYS A 660 20.74 4.45 4.02
C LYS A 660 20.46 5.48 2.93
N ILE A 661 19.61 6.44 3.27
CA ILE A 661 19.61 7.77 2.66
C ILE A 661 20.82 8.53 3.22
N LEU A 662 21.58 9.16 2.33
CA LEU A 662 22.77 9.95 2.65
C LEU A 662 22.50 11.46 2.60
N ASP A 663 21.54 11.88 1.75
CA ASP A 663 21.21 13.27 1.42
C ASP A 663 19.95 13.27 0.52
N ILE A 664 19.10 14.30 0.61
CA ILE A 664 18.01 14.56 -0.33
C ILE A 664 18.10 16.01 -0.81
N ILE A 665 18.48 16.19 -2.09
CA ILE A 665 18.54 17.52 -2.71
C ILE A 665 17.23 17.81 -3.43
N ILE A 666 16.59 18.92 -3.08
CA ILE A 666 15.43 19.44 -3.82
C ILE A 666 15.90 20.29 -4.99
N SER A 667 15.29 20.12 -6.17
CA SER A 667 15.66 20.85 -7.39
C SER A 667 14.43 21.17 -8.24
N ASN A 668 14.34 22.41 -8.73
CA ASN A 668 13.38 22.80 -9.77
C ASN A 668 14.15 22.77 -11.11
N ILE A 669 13.83 21.82 -11.99
CA ILE A 669 14.54 21.57 -13.26
C ILE A 669 13.66 21.99 -14.45
#